data_AF-A0A5M9HZG8-F1
#
_entry.id   AF-A0A5M9HZG8-F1
#
_cell.length_a   1.000
_cell.length_b   1.000
_cell.length_c   1.000
_cell.angle_alpha   90.00
_cell.angle_beta   90.00
_cell.angle_gamma   90.00
#
_symmetry.space_group_name_H-M   'P 1'
#
loop_
_entity.id
_entity.type
_entity.pdbx_description
1 polymer ?
#
loop_
_entity_poly.entity_id
_entity_poly.type
_entity_poly.pdbx_seq_one_letter_code
_entity_poly.pdbx_strand_id
1 'polypeptide(L)'
;MGFRDEKLWTILKTKAEEEEERCGERENKDNYLKAVADICQYGVDRAKTIRDTFPFYTLHDEVHICNVMRLMAELLGDGLSFLTRDEAALLVMAACCHDIGMSYTEGEKKELLNNKDPVRRYLDKNPSEYMKAYAAGREEPDLSDEIKMNFFRNIHHERIRELLQKKEWPRALRGRIDKEDLIRVCRSHGEEVSELTALDPVHSLDRRFCAILLRLADILDFNDSRAPQAIYEYNEFDERTSYSEQYSEEEWEKHLSSSGFRFESVADRSYPYPLDYTAECRSIQIEQKVKCYLDWVDRELDDCSKVIRRFAGRWNDFVLPAKVERHIQSDGYLSGQYRITLDQDQVMELFVGENLYSDPAVFVRELIQNAIDAVRTRKQLDRSLPSDWTGQINIRTWSERGYHWFRIEDNGIGMTEEIIRNYFLKVGRSYYNSDEFRQEKHRCKADPDYTPVSRFGIGILSCFMGDKKTNQVEVSTKHFSENGIYYPALRLSMHGINGYYYMTDQEKGHRAEPMPGVTEEEKTPYHTEPGTIIAVRTNLYQTGKYRGFREIIDQYVLCPEVPIHFESVEEGSYDYLTEKEFMDRIHRLKKAEGTDENGGFEFLLSDEDMKTLSERVPGLTCRKRPGVIIRCVALDDYMQSPYLTGATLYAEAIGEFEPLKVTLGAIHTKVKVVPGIMNVPGTPATLCCKISLCFSEEIEEQIKAIVESNFPGITFERWKGDHEYDLRIMKVTDLSDRLTLARYRQLKEPLCFRNVDLQYVQQRLEDSVAILPGNIIEGFNREVFILSHNGIICYKNIRGIYKSSYLDDPEIGSRFLSIIMLKDKYRPMINLSRNNIEQLNLETACALRIFDKIVSYGVLEDDIYQMINKNCSYLPMKNYLQMLADYPEWERVLIFNSEAGKITAEELERVIDEKGICVLNFLCIRSQRNLYSELCFAYLKNNYTLYLNCEKAEHSVFYLERFTVVKKQVGDESDAAVFPPSFCFEFSEDGPNYDMVKNCIKIKTHCNKEHRLVKFLEKNSKILEDKVPGLWHKMLSFLMNEYGTTLVRDVNLILNDLRKITDLEIPIPDSLFLSEADVI
;
A
#
# COMPACT_ATOMS: atom_id res chain seq x y z
N MET A 1 -29.18 52.43 19.41
CA MET A 1 -29.92 51.64 20.40
C MET A 1 -28.95 51.30 21.50
N GLY A 2 -29.34 51.47 22.76
CA GLY A 2 -28.56 51.01 23.90
C GLY A 2 -29.39 50.09 24.79
N PHE A 3 -28.78 49.56 25.85
CA PHE A 3 -29.43 48.57 26.73
C PHE A 3 -30.79 49.00 27.31
N ARG A 4 -31.07 50.31 27.38
CA ARG A 4 -32.36 50.87 27.87
C ARG A 4 -33.51 50.77 26.87
N ASP A 5 -33.21 50.52 25.59
CA ASP A 5 -34.20 50.39 24.53
C ASP A 5 -34.70 48.94 24.41
N GLU A 6 -34.01 47.98 25.02
CA GLU A 6 -34.32 46.56 24.95
C GLU A 6 -35.58 46.17 25.75
N LYS A 7 -36.27 45.13 25.29
CA LYS A 7 -37.53 44.63 25.88
C LYS A 7 -37.37 44.28 27.36
N LEU A 8 -36.24 43.69 27.73
CA LEU A 8 -35.94 43.29 29.11
C LEU A 8 -35.85 44.50 30.07
N TRP A 9 -35.30 45.63 29.61
CA TRP A 9 -35.30 46.89 30.38
C TRP A 9 -36.72 47.45 30.54
N THR A 10 -37.55 47.30 29.52
CA THR A 10 -38.96 47.72 29.58
C THR A 10 -39.74 46.88 30.61
N ILE A 11 -39.54 45.57 30.64
CA ILE A 11 -40.12 44.68 31.67
C ILE A 11 -39.63 45.08 33.07
N LEU A 12 -38.34 45.37 33.25
CA LEU A 12 -37.82 45.86 34.53
C LEU A 12 -38.54 47.14 34.99
N LYS A 13 -38.78 48.11 34.09
CA LYS A 13 -39.53 49.33 34.43
C LYS A 13 -40.93 49.00 34.92
N THR A 14 -41.67 48.16 34.19
CA THR A 14 -43.03 47.73 34.58
C THR A 14 -43.02 47.01 35.93
N LYS A 15 -42.09 46.08 36.16
CA LYS A 15 -41.97 45.38 37.45
C LYS A 15 -41.55 46.29 38.61
N ALA A 16 -40.77 47.34 38.34
CA ALA A 16 -40.45 48.34 39.35
C ALA A 16 -41.66 49.19 39.73
N GLU A 17 -42.55 49.48 38.78
CA GLU A 17 -43.82 50.18 39.02
C GLU A 17 -44.80 49.32 39.83
N GLU A 18 -44.98 48.05 39.44
CA GLU A 18 -45.83 47.09 40.19
C GLU A 18 -45.38 46.96 41.66
N GLU A 19 -44.07 46.95 41.93
CA GLU A 19 -43.53 46.82 43.28
C GLU A 19 -43.67 48.13 44.11
N GLU A 20 -43.53 49.30 43.48
CA GLU A 20 -43.79 50.60 44.12
C GLU A 20 -45.27 50.74 44.51
N GLU A 21 -46.18 50.34 43.63
CA GLU A 21 -47.62 50.30 43.93
C GLU A 21 -47.95 49.35 45.09
N ARG A 22 -47.23 48.23 45.20
CA ARG A 22 -47.40 47.23 46.26
C ARG A 22 -46.85 47.69 47.61
N CYS A 23 -45.73 48.39 47.64
CA CYS A 23 -44.96 48.68 48.86
C CYS A 23 -45.00 50.16 49.32
N GLY A 24 -45.57 51.07 48.52
CA GLY A 24 -45.69 52.51 48.80
C GLY A 24 -44.35 53.28 48.76
N GLU A 25 -44.31 54.51 49.31
CA GLU A 25 -43.12 55.41 49.31
C GLU A 25 -41.82 54.83 49.94
N ARG A 26 -41.88 53.62 50.52
CA ARG A 26 -40.69 52.89 51.00
C ARG A 26 -39.80 52.37 49.85
N GLU A 27 -40.34 52.30 48.63
CA GLU A 27 -39.64 51.83 47.44
C GLU A 27 -39.74 52.84 46.29
N ASN A 28 -38.82 53.81 46.23
CA ASN A 28 -38.77 54.77 45.12
C ASN A 28 -38.25 54.08 43.85
N LYS A 29 -39.13 53.87 42.84
CA LYS A 29 -38.77 53.17 41.60
C LYS A 29 -37.66 53.86 40.83
N ASP A 30 -37.66 55.20 40.79
CA ASP A 30 -36.71 55.98 40.00
C ASP A 30 -35.29 55.85 40.55
N ASN A 31 -35.16 55.85 41.88
CA ASN A 31 -33.89 55.62 42.56
C ASN A 31 -33.39 54.19 42.34
N TYR A 32 -34.27 53.19 42.32
CA TYR A 32 -33.92 51.80 42.04
C TYR A 32 -33.45 51.62 40.59
N LEU A 33 -34.23 52.10 39.61
CA LEU A 33 -33.89 52.04 38.18
C LEU A 33 -32.61 52.80 37.87
N LYS A 34 -32.38 53.96 38.51
CA LYS A 34 -31.12 54.70 38.39
C LYS A 34 -29.93 53.93 38.96
N ALA A 35 -30.13 53.20 40.05
CA ALA A 35 -29.09 52.33 40.62
C ALA A 35 -28.73 51.15 39.70
N VAL A 36 -29.73 50.48 39.11
CA VAL A 36 -29.50 49.43 38.11
C VAL A 36 -28.78 50.01 36.89
N ALA A 37 -29.25 51.15 36.38
CA ALA A 37 -28.64 51.81 35.22
C ALA A 37 -27.18 52.21 35.44
N ASP A 38 -26.79 52.60 36.66
CA ASP A 38 -25.40 52.93 37.01
C ASP A 38 -24.47 51.70 36.89
N ILE A 39 -24.95 50.52 37.31
CA ILE A 39 -24.20 49.26 37.15
C ILE A 39 -24.11 48.86 35.67
N CYS A 40 -25.23 48.92 34.94
CA CYS A 40 -25.25 48.61 33.51
C CYS A 40 -24.31 49.53 32.71
N GLN A 41 -24.35 50.84 32.99
CA GLN A 41 -23.48 51.81 32.32
C GLN A 41 -21.99 51.53 32.59
N TYR A 42 -21.64 51.15 33.82
CA TYR A 42 -20.28 50.71 34.14
C TYR A 42 -19.84 49.51 33.29
N GLY A 43 -20.72 48.52 33.11
CA GLY A 43 -20.47 47.36 32.25
C GLY A 43 -20.26 47.75 30.78
N VAL A 44 -21.17 48.55 30.23
CA VAL A 44 -21.10 49.07 28.85
C VAL A 44 -19.81 49.88 28.62
N ASP A 45 -19.43 50.73 29.57
CA ASP A 45 -18.21 51.54 29.44
C ASP A 45 -16.94 50.68 29.51
N ARG A 46 -16.97 49.56 30.26
CA ARG A 46 -15.89 48.58 30.28
C ARG A 46 -15.80 47.77 28.99
N ALA A 47 -16.95 47.34 28.44
CA ALA A 47 -17.04 46.57 27.21
C ALA A 47 -16.33 47.26 26.02
N LYS A 48 -16.42 48.59 25.95
CA LYS A 48 -15.73 49.43 24.94
C LYS A 48 -14.20 49.21 24.89
N THR A 49 -13.59 48.79 25.99
CA THR A 49 -12.12 48.61 26.11
C THR A 49 -11.67 47.16 25.88
N ILE A 50 -12.59 46.22 25.66
CA ILE A 50 -12.25 44.80 25.45
C ILE A 50 -11.40 44.64 24.18
N ARG A 51 -11.71 45.38 23.12
CA ARG A 51 -10.97 45.35 21.85
C ARG A 51 -9.52 45.84 21.99
N ASP A 52 -9.24 46.71 22.96
CA ASP A 52 -7.85 47.12 23.27
C ASP A 52 -7.02 45.95 23.83
N THR A 53 -7.69 44.98 24.44
CA THR A 53 -7.06 43.75 24.95
C THR A 53 -7.05 42.64 23.89
N PHE A 54 -8.17 42.45 23.19
CA PHE A 54 -8.38 41.37 22.21
C PHE A 54 -8.74 41.96 20.84
N PRO A 55 -7.77 42.51 20.09
CA PRO A 55 -8.04 43.25 18.86
C PRO A 55 -8.60 42.38 17.72
N PHE A 56 -8.26 41.09 17.69
CA PHE A 56 -8.66 40.15 16.65
C PHE A 56 -9.87 39.29 17.02
N TYR A 57 -10.43 39.45 18.22
CA TYR A 57 -11.61 38.67 18.61
C TYR A 57 -12.88 39.33 18.07
N THR A 58 -13.95 38.53 17.96
CA THR A 58 -15.29 39.05 17.67
C THR A 58 -15.72 40.09 18.71
N LEU A 59 -16.71 40.92 18.37
CA LEU A 59 -17.10 42.04 19.21
C LEU A 59 -17.78 41.59 20.50
N HIS A 60 -17.39 42.21 21.61
CA HIS A 60 -18.01 42.06 22.93
C HIS A 60 -18.40 43.46 23.45
N ASP A 61 -19.01 44.27 22.58
CA ASP A 61 -19.38 45.67 22.84
C ASP A 61 -20.87 45.83 23.19
N GLU A 62 -21.40 47.06 23.14
CA GLU A 62 -22.80 47.31 23.48
C GLU A 62 -23.79 46.57 22.55
N VAL A 63 -23.39 46.22 21.32
CA VAL A 63 -24.23 45.42 20.41
C VAL A 63 -24.42 44.01 20.96
N HIS A 64 -23.32 43.34 21.35
CA HIS A 64 -23.35 42.02 21.99
C HIS A 64 -24.21 42.04 23.26
N ILE A 65 -24.04 43.05 24.12
CA ILE A 65 -24.84 43.21 25.34
C ILE A 65 -26.35 43.28 25.01
N CYS A 66 -26.73 44.08 24.00
CA CYS A 66 -28.12 44.21 23.60
C CYS A 66 -28.67 42.91 23.00
N ASN A 67 -27.88 42.18 22.22
CA ASN A 67 -28.26 40.88 21.67
C ASN A 67 -28.50 39.85 22.77
N VAL A 68 -27.61 39.74 23.75
CA VAL A 68 -27.80 38.85 24.91
C VAL A 68 -29.09 39.17 25.65
N MET A 69 -29.39 40.46 25.89
CA MET A 69 -30.66 40.87 26.49
C MET A 69 -31.88 40.47 25.66
N ARG A 70 -31.78 40.58 24.33
CA ARG A 70 -32.84 40.19 23.40
C ARG A 70 -33.06 38.68 23.39
N LEU A 71 -31.98 37.90 23.35
CA LEU A 71 -32.03 36.44 23.38
C LEU A 71 -32.56 35.89 24.71
N MET A 72 -32.21 36.50 25.85
CA MET A 72 -32.85 36.18 27.14
C MET A 72 -34.37 36.40 27.07
N ALA A 73 -34.80 37.51 26.46
CA ALA A 73 -36.21 37.84 26.33
C ALA A 73 -36.94 36.90 25.35
N GLU A 74 -36.27 36.48 24.28
CA GLU A 74 -36.79 35.52 23.31
C GLU A 74 -36.89 34.11 23.88
N LEU A 75 -35.89 33.65 24.65
CA LEU A 75 -35.94 32.40 25.40
C LEU A 75 -37.12 32.39 26.37
N LEU A 76 -37.29 33.48 27.13
CA LEU A 76 -38.39 33.60 28.10
C LEU A 76 -39.77 33.63 27.45
N GLY A 77 -39.96 34.29 26.30
CA GLY A 77 -41.27 34.43 25.66
C GLY A 77 -42.32 35.01 26.61
N ASP A 78 -43.45 34.33 26.78
CA ASP A 78 -44.51 34.70 27.74
C ASP A 78 -44.05 34.66 29.20
N GLY A 79 -42.97 33.91 29.46
CA GLY A 79 -42.19 33.84 30.69
C GLY A 79 -41.80 35.22 31.25
N LEU A 80 -41.59 36.22 30.38
CA LEU A 80 -41.20 37.58 30.76
C LEU A 80 -42.13 38.20 31.80
N SER A 81 -43.43 37.94 31.71
CA SER A 81 -44.43 38.50 32.62
C SER A 81 -44.32 37.98 34.05
N PHE A 82 -43.70 36.80 34.23
CA PHE A 82 -43.50 36.15 35.52
C PHE A 82 -42.20 36.55 36.21
N LEU A 83 -41.30 37.28 35.56
CA LEU A 83 -40.09 37.80 36.21
C LEU A 83 -40.44 38.72 37.39
N THR A 84 -39.70 38.58 38.49
CA THR A 84 -39.70 39.62 39.53
C THR A 84 -38.92 40.84 39.05
N ARG A 85 -39.14 41.99 39.70
CA ARG A 85 -38.29 43.17 39.49
C ARG A 85 -36.81 42.85 39.67
N ASP A 86 -36.47 42.06 40.69
CA ASP A 86 -35.07 41.82 41.06
C ASP A 86 -34.39 40.81 40.13
N GLU A 87 -35.10 39.80 39.62
CA GLU A 87 -34.57 38.94 38.52
C GLU A 87 -34.40 39.72 37.22
N ALA A 88 -35.38 40.54 36.85
CA ALA A 88 -35.27 41.39 35.66
C ALA A 88 -34.07 42.34 35.78
N ALA A 89 -33.86 42.95 36.95
CA ALA A 89 -32.69 43.80 37.19
C ALA A 89 -31.39 43.01 37.15
N LEU A 90 -31.34 41.81 37.74
CA LEU A 90 -30.15 40.96 37.72
C LEU A 90 -29.78 40.53 36.30
N LEU A 91 -30.75 40.11 35.48
CA LEU A 91 -30.52 39.71 34.09
C LEU A 91 -29.96 40.87 33.24
N VAL A 92 -30.54 42.08 33.36
CA VAL A 92 -30.03 43.28 32.66
C VAL A 92 -28.61 43.61 33.11
N MET A 93 -28.35 43.64 34.43
CA MET A 93 -27.00 43.90 34.95
C MET A 93 -26.01 42.82 34.52
N ALA A 94 -26.44 41.56 34.52
CA ALA A 94 -25.62 40.42 34.15
C ALA A 94 -25.22 40.47 32.67
N ALA A 95 -26.17 40.73 31.76
CA ALA A 95 -25.86 40.94 30.35
C ALA A 95 -24.82 42.05 30.16
N CYS A 96 -24.96 43.19 30.86
CA CYS A 96 -24.01 44.29 30.76
C CYS A 96 -22.64 44.00 31.39
N CYS A 97 -22.55 43.07 32.34
CA CYS A 97 -21.36 42.87 33.17
C CYS A 97 -20.62 41.54 32.96
N HIS A 98 -21.16 40.58 32.20
CA HIS A 98 -20.57 39.24 32.15
C HIS A 98 -19.18 39.19 31.52
N ASP A 99 -18.91 40.00 30.49
CA ASP A 99 -17.59 40.02 29.82
C ASP A 99 -16.62 41.08 30.34
N ILE A 100 -16.96 41.85 31.37
CA ILE A 100 -16.10 42.96 31.82
C ILE A 100 -14.71 42.47 32.28
N GLY A 101 -14.60 41.19 32.64
CA GLY A 101 -13.33 40.53 32.96
C GLY A 101 -12.34 40.47 31.78
N MET A 102 -12.80 40.69 30.54
CA MET A 102 -11.97 40.79 29.34
C MET A 102 -11.31 42.17 29.16
N SER A 103 -11.62 43.16 30.01
CA SER A 103 -11.05 44.53 29.94
C SER A 103 -9.80 44.66 30.82
N TYR A 104 -8.60 44.72 30.23
CA TYR A 104 -7.34 44.79 30.97
C TYR A 104 -6.56 46.08 30.71
N THR A 105 -5.98 46.65 31.76
CA THR A 105 -4.89 47.62 31.63
C THR A 105 -3.53 46.92 31.48
N GLU A 106 -2.55 47.59 30.91
CA GLU A 106 -1.17 47.06 30.79
C GLU A 106 -0.52 46.75 32.15
N GLY A 107 -0.89 47.46 33.21
CA GLY A 107 -0.45 47.17 34.56
C GLY A 107 -1.01 45.85 35.09
N GLU A 108 -2.32 45.63 34.90
CA GLU A 108 -3.01 44.41 35.33
C GLU A 108 -2.52 43.17 34.56
N LYS A 109 -2.26 43.30 33.25
CA LYS A 109 -1.65 42.21 32.45
C LYS A 109 -0.32 41.78 33.04
N LYS A 110 0.56 42.73 33.38
CA LYS A 110 1.88 42.44 33.97
C LYS A 110 1.75 41.80 35.36
N GLU A 111 0.84 42.29 36.20
CA GLU A 111 0.62 41.74 37.54
C GLU A 111 0.17 40.28 37.49
N LEU A 112 -0.80 39.96 36.62
CA LEU A 112 -1.32 38.60 36.48
C LEU A 112 -0.29 37.62 35.88
N LEU A 113 0.50 38.06 34.90
CA LEU A 113 1.55 37.23 34.30
C LEU A 113 2.75 37.02 35.25
N ASN A 114 3.05 38.00 36.12
CA ASN A 114 4.09 37.86 37.14
C ASN A 114 3.66 36.94 38.29
N ASN A 115 2.36 36.75 38.50
CA ASN A 115 1.85 35.81 39.48
C ASN A 115 1.98 34.38 38.94
N LYS A 116 2.95 33.63 39.47
CA LYS A 116 3.27 32.27 39.00
C LYS A 116 2.14 31.26 39.24
N ASP A 117 1.28 31.47 40.23
CA ASP A 117 0.27 30.48 40.62
C ASP A 117 -0.89 30.35 39.62
N PRO A 118 -1.56 31.43 39.18
CA PRO A 118 -2.61 31.35 38.15
C PRO A 118 -2.10 30.84 36.81
N VAL A 119 -0.94 31.32 36.36
CA VAL A 119 -0.31 30.87 35.11
C VAL A 119 0.01 29.38 35.17
N ARG A 120 0.56 28.91 36.30
CA ARG A 120 0.83 27.48 36.49
C ARG A 120 -0.44 26.64 36.46
N ARG A 121 -1.50 27.04 37.18
CA ARG A 121 -2.79 26.32 37.14
C ARG A 121 -3.38 26.26 35.73
N TYR A 122 -3.23 27.33 34.96
CA TYR A 122 -3.66 27.38 33.58
C TYR A 122 -2.86 26.39 32.72
N LEU A 123 -1.52 26.40 32.79
CA LEU A 123 -0.68 25.49 32.01
C LEU A 123 -0.89 24.02 32.43
N ASP A 124 -1.07 23.73 33.73
CA ASP A 124 -1.35 22.38 34.24
C ASP A 124 -2.67 21.82 33.67
N LYS A 125 -3.66 22.68 33.42
CA LYS A 125 -4.93 22.32 32.75
C LYS A 125 -4.82 22.26 31.22
N ASN A 126 -3.75 22.79 30.63
CA ASN A 126 -3.54 22.88 29.18
C ASN A 126 -2.19 22.26 28.75
N PRO A 127 -2.07 20.92 28.71
CA PRO A 127 -0.78 20.24 28.49
C PRO A 127 -0.07 20.60 27.18
N SER A 128 -0.82 20.91 26.11
CA SER A 128 -0.22 21.34 24.84
C SER A 128 0.51 22.67 24.98
N GLU A 129 -0.13 23.65 25.63
CA GLU A 129 0.48 24.96 25.88
C GLU A 129 1.59 24.89 26.92
N TYR A 130 1.46 24.01 27.93
CA TYR A 130 2.55 23.68 28.84
C TYR A 130 3.79 23.23 28.05
N MET A 131 3.65 22.26 27.15
CA MET A 131 4.78 21.78 26.35
C MET A 131 5.38 22.87 25.46
N LYS A 132 4.55 23.75 24.87
CA LYS A 132 5.05 24.92 24.11
C LYS A 132 5.85 25.87 25.01
N ALA A 133 5.32 26.22 26.18
CA ALA A 133 5.95 27.17 27.11
C ALA A 133 7.29 26.65 27.67
N TYR A 134 7.46 25.33 27.79
CA TYR A 134 8.67 24.70 28.33
C TYR A 134 9.56 24.03 27.26
N ALA A 135 9.27 24.19 25.96
CA ALA A 135 9.96 23.49 24.87
C ALA A 135 11.49 23.69 24.88
N ALA A 136 11.96 24.83 25.38
CA ALA A 136 13.39 25.17 25.48
C ALA A 136 14.10 24.60 26.74
N GLY A 137 13.44 23.76 27.55
CA GLY A 137 14.02 23.15 28.75
C GLY A 137 14.34 24.15 29.87
N ARG A 138 13.64 25.29 29.91
CA ARG A 138 13.85 26.36 30.89
C ARG A 138 13.11 26.07 32.20
N GLU A 139 13.62 26.61 33.32
CA GLU A 139 12.95 26.53 34.63
C GLU A 139 11.69 27.42 34.71
N GLU A 140 11.61 28.48 33.91
CA GLU A 140 10.45 29.38 33.81
C GLU A 140 9.76 29.25 32.45
N PRO A 141 8.40 29.33 32.41
CA PRO A 141 7.65 29.20 31.16
C PRO A 141 7.88 30.40 30.25
N ASP A 142 8.20 30.14 28.99
CA ASP A 142 8.25 31.17 27.94
C ASP A 142 6.84 31.37 27.36
N LEU A 143 6.15 32.39 27.85
CA LEU A 143 4.78 32.68 27.43
C LEU A 143 4.80 33.49 26.12
N SER A 144 4.45 32.85 25.01
CA SER A 144 4.16 33.55 23.76
C SER A 144 2.93 34.44 23.91
N ASP A 145 2.76 35.42 23.02
CA ASP A 145 1.59 36.30 23.05
C ASP A 145 0.27 35.53 22.87
N GLU A 146 0.28 34.43 22.11
CA GLU A 146 -0.82 33.46 22.01
C GLU A 146 -1.19 32.88 23.39
N ILE A 147 -0.23 32.33 24.12
CA ILE A 147 -0.45 31.72 25.44
C ILE A 147 -0.97 32.78 26.43
N LYS A 148 -0.44 34.02 26.37
CA LYS A 148 -0.93 35.12 27.21
C LYS A 148 -2.40 35.43 26.92
N MET A 149 -2.79 35.53 25.64
CA MET A 149 -4.18 35.83 25.26
C MET A 149 -5.13 34.71 25.71
N ASN A 150 -4.77 33.45 25.48
CA ASN A 150 -5.58 32.32 25.91
C ASN A 150 -5.71 32.24 27.42
N PHE A 151 -4.64 32.55 28.17
CA PHE A 151 -4.68 32.68 29.62
C PHE A 151 -5.65 33.77 30.08
N PHE A 152 -5.54 34.99 29.53
CA PHE A 152 -6.45 36.10 29.90
C PHE A 152 -7.91 35.81 29.55
N ARG A 153 -8.15 35.12 28.43
CA ARG A 153 -9.48 34.63 28.06
C ARG A 153 -9.93 33.54 29.02
N ASN A 154 -9.10 32.60 29.43
CA ASN A 154 -9.52 31.50 30.30
C ASN A 154 -10.05 31.98 31.66
N ILE A 155 -9.45 33.03 32.23
CA ILE A 155 -9.80 33.52 33.58
C ILE A 155 -10.80 34.69 33.60
N HIS A 156 -11.28 35.16 32.44
CA HIS A 156 -12.07 36.39 32.36
C HIS A 156 -13.33 36.34 33.24
N HIS A 157 -14.04 35.20 33.26
CA HIS A 157 -15.24 35.01 34.06
C HIS A 157 -14.95 35.04 35.57
N GLU A 158 -13.76 34.62 36.02
CA GLU A 158 -13.33 34.71 37.42
C GLU A 158 -13.02 36.18 37.82
N ARG A 159 -12.43 36.94 36.88
CA ARG A 159 -11.94 38.31 37.10
C ARG A 159 -13.04 39.35 37.32
N ILE A 160 -14.28 39.04 36.93
CA ILE A 160 -15.46 39.87 37.17
C ILE A 160 -15.55 40.30 38.65
N ARG A 161 -15.22 39.38 39.57
CA ARG A 161 -15.20 39.64 41.01
C ARG A 161 -14.32 40.83 41.37
N GLU A 162 -13.10 40.88 40.84
CA GLU A 162 -12.12 41.93 41.16
C GLU A 162 -12.61 43.30 40.71
N LEU A 163 -13.23 43.37 39.52
CA LEU A 163 -13.72 44.61 38.93
C LEU A 163 -14.96 45.12 39.66
N LEU A 164 -15.94 44.26 39.90
CA LEU A 164 -17.16 44.64 40.63
C LEU A 164 -16.88 44.95 42.10
N GLN A 165 -15.87 44.33 42.74
CA GLN A 165 -15.48 44.68 44.10
C GLN A 165 -15.02 46.14 44.21
N LYS A 166 -14.29 46.66 43.21
CA LYS A 166 -13.83 48.05 43.14
C LYS A 166 -14.97 49.06 42.92
N LYS A 167 -16.11 48.64 42.36
CA LYS A 167 -17.29 49.49 42.13
C LYS A 167 -18.10 49.68 43.41
N GLU A 168 -18.44 50.92 43.77
CA GLU A 168 -19.35 51.19 44.89
C GLU A 168 -20.73 50.57 44.60
N TRP A 169 -21.28 49.80 45.54
CA TRP A 169 -22.59 49.17 45.37
C TRP A 169 -23.72 50.12 45.79
N PRO A 170 -24.65 50.47 44.87
CA PRO A 170 -25.73 51.41 45.14
C PRO A 170 -26.58 50.98 46.34
N ARG A 171 -26.91 51.95 47.22
CA ARG A 171 -27.71 51.67 48.43
C ARG A 171 -29.10 51.12 48.12
N ALA A 172 -29.69 51.51 47.01
CA ALA A 172 -31.03 51.06 46.58
C ALA A 172 -31.08 49.56 46.23
N LEU A 173 -29.95 48.91 45.97
CA LEU A 173 -29.87 47.47 45.64
C LEU A 173 -29.57 46.59 46.86
N ARG A 174 -29.01 47.15 47.94
CA ARG A 174 -28.54 46.37 49.10
C ARG A 174 -29.68 45.61 49.79
N GLY A 175 -29.46 44.33 50.07
CA GLY A 175 -30.47 43.45 50.67
C GLY A 175 -31.60 43.04 49.72
N ARG A 176 -31.46 43.34 48.42
CA ARG A 176 -32.35 42.91 47.33
C ARG A 176 -31.56 42.13 46.30
N ILE A 177 -30.56 42.79 45.71
CA ILE A 177 -29.55 42.20 44.85
C ILE A 177 -28.20 42.61 45.43
N ASP A 178 -27.53 41.64 46.06
CA ASP A 178 -26.21 41.88 46.58
C ASP A 178 -25.17 41.73 45.46
N LYS A 179 -24.03 42.42 45.63
CA LYS A 179 -22.93 42.39 44.67
C LYS A 179 -22.49 40.96 44.33
N GLU A 180 -22.50 40.08 45.33
CA GLU A 180 -22.11 38.68 45.18
C GLU A 180 -23.10 37.91 44.27
N ASP A 181 -24.37 38.29 44.21
CA ASP A 181 -25.35 37.64 43.33
C ASP A 181 -25.04 37.93 41.85
N LEU A 182 -24.73 39.20 41.52
CA LEU A 182 -24.27 39.58 40.19
C LEU A 182 -22.95 38.89 39.83
N ILE A 183 -21.97 38.89 40.75
CA ILE A 183 -20.68 38.23 40.52
C ILE A 183 -20.87 36.75 40.21
N ARG A 184 -21.70 36.04 40.98
CA ARG A 184 -21.93 34.60 40.80
C ARG A 184 -22.65 34.28 39.50
N VAL A 185 -23.71 35.02 39.18
CA VAL A 185 -24.45 34.84 37.92
C VAL A 185 -23.55 35.14 36.73
N CYS A 186 -22.85 36.27 36.73
CA CYS A 186 -21.91 36.59 35.66
C CYS A 186 -20.80 35.55 35.56
N ARG A 187 -20.16 35.15 36.66
CA ARG A 187 -19.05 34.17 36.62
C ARG A 187 -19.45 32.83 36.02
N SER A 188 -20.70 32.41 36.21
CA SER A 188 -21.20 31.09 35.79
C SER A 188 -21.23 30.86 34.27
N HIS A 189 -21.17 31.92 33.44
CA HIS A 189 -21.18 31.75 31.98
C HIS A 189 -19.89 31.06 31.46
N GLY A 190 -18.77 31.23 32.17
CA GLY A 190 -17.48 30.60 31.84
C GLY A 190 -17.16 29.34 32.64
N GLU A 191 -18.07 28.89 33.53
CA GLU A 191 -17.88 27.69 34.35
C GLU A 191 -18.53 26.45 33.70
N GLU A 192 -18.29 25.26 34.25
CA GLU A 192 -19.00 24.05 33.81
C GLU A 192 -20.47 24.07 34.27
N VAL A 193 -21.38 23.48 33.49
CA VAL A 193 -22.83 23.44 33.82
C VAL A 193 -23.09 22.82 35.20
N SER A 194 -22.24 21.89 35.65
CA SER A 194 -22.32 21.28 36.98
C SER A 194 -22.21 22.28 38.13
N GLU A 195 -21.46 23.37 37.94
CA GLU A 195 -21.26 24.40 38.97
C GLU A 195 -22.54 25.21 39.24
N LEU A 196 -23.46 25.26 38.26
CA LEU A 196 -24.76 25.92 38.43
C LEU A 196 -25.58 25.32 39.57
N THR A 197 -25.33 24.05 39.93
CA THR A 197 -26.02 23.38 41.04
C THR A 197 -25.80 24.07 42.39
N ALA A 198 -24.69 24.81 42.56
CA ALA A 198 -24.35 25.52 43.79
C ALA A 198 -25.01 26.91 43.92
N LEU A 199 -25.76 27.37 42.91
CA LEU A 199 -26.39 28.70 42.88
C LEU A 199 -27.80 28.70 43.50
N ASP A 200 -27.92 28.50 44.81
CA ASP A 200 -29.23 28.46 45.47
C ASP A 200 -30.04 29.76 45.30
N PRO A 201 -31.39 29.70 45.24
CA PRO A 201 -32.25 30.88 45.24
C PRO A 201 -32.09 31.65 46.55
N VAL A 202 -32.14 32.98 46.49
CA VAL A 202 -32.07 33.86 47.67
C VAL A 202 -33.26 34.81 47.64
N HIS A 203 -34.03 34.84 48.71
CA HIS A 203 -35.28 35.62 48.77
C HIS A 203 -36.21 35.28 47.59
N SER A 204 -36.56 36.27 46.75
CA SER A 204 -37.35 36.12 45.53
C SER A 204 -36.51 35.98 44.25
N LEU A 205 -35.19 35.89 44.37
CA LEU A 205 -34.23 35.88 43.27
C LEU A 205 -33.70 34.46 43.02
N ASP A 206 -34.01 33.89 41.85
CA ASP A 206 -33.47 32.59 41.44
C ASP A 206 -32.18 32.76 40.62
N ARG A 207 -31.04 32.70 41.32
CA ARG A 207 -29.71 32.91 40.72
C ARG A 207 -29.35 31.83 39.71
N ARG A 208 -29.76 30.58 39.96
CA ARG A 208 -29.62 29.47 39.02
C ARG A 208 -30.31 29.78 37.72
N PHE A 209 -31.57 30.20 37.79
CA PHE A 209 -32.34 30.53 36.60
C PHE A 209 -31.74 31.69 35.82
N CYS A 210 -31.33 32.77 36.51
CA CYS A 210 -30.66 33.90 35.86
C CYS A 210 -29.32 33.51 35.21
N ALA A 211 -28.54 32.64 35.86
CA ALA A 211 -27.30 32.09 35.31
C ALA A 211 -27.53 31.27 34.04
N ILE A 212 -28.56 30.40 34.03
CA ILE A 212 -28.91 29.59 32.86
C ILE A 212 -29.33 30.49 31.69
N LEU A 213 -30.17 31.50 31.93
CA LEU A 213 -30.59 32.43 30.88
C LEU A 213 -29.42 33.24 30.33
N LEU A 214 -28.50 33.72 31.18
CA LEU A 214 -27.30 34.42 30.73
C LEU A 214 -26.42 33.52 29.86
N ARG A 215 -26.11 32.33 30.36
CA ARG A 215 -25.27 31.36 29.66
C ARG A 215 -25.84 31.01 28.29
N LEU A 216 -27.12 30.64 28.23
CA LEU A 216 -27.75 30.28 26.96
C LEU A 216 -27.86 31.49 26.03
N ALA A 217 -28.16 32.68 26.53
CA ALA A 217 -28.24 33.86 25.68
C ALA A 217 -26.88 34.29 25.09
N ASP A 218 -25.78 34.19 25.85
CA ASP A 218 -24.42 34.45 25.32
C ASP A 218 -24.03 33.42 24.25
N ILE A 219 -24.33 32.14 24.48
CA ILE A 219 -24.09 31.06 23.52
C ILE A 219 -24.97 31.21 22.27
N LEU A 220 -26.21 31.67 22.41
CA LEU A 220 -27.10 31.88 21.27
C LEU A 220 -26.79 33.17 20.52
N ASP A 221 -25.91 34.05 21.01
CA ASP A 221 -25.41 35.21 20.25
C ASP A 221 -24.35 34.79 19.23
N PHE A 222 -24.83 34.01 18.26
CA PHE A 222 -24.07 33.46 17.16
C PHE A 222 -24.71 33.93 15.86
N ASN A 223 -24.30 35.11 15.39
CA ASN A 223 -24.71 35.73 14.14
C ASN A 223 -23.63 36.73 13.67
N ASP A 224 -23.83 37.30 12.48
CA ASP A 224 -22.93 38.26 11.82
C ASP A 224 -22.78 39.61 12.56
N SER A 225 -23.74 40.00 13.40
CA SER A 225 -23.64 41.25 14.17
C SER A 225 -22.53 41.23 15.23
N ARG A 226 -22.10 40.04 15.68
CA ARG A 226 -20.92 39.85 16.56
C ARG A 226 -19.60 39.94 15.78
N ALA A 227 -19.64 39.82 14.46
CA ALA A 227 -18.47 39.86 13.58
C ALA A 227 -18.70 40.75 12.33
N PRO A 228 -18.83 42.09 12.48
CA PRO A 228 -19.17 42.95 11.34
C PRO A 228 -18.12 42.91 10.23
N GLN A 229 -18.57 42.72 8.99
CA GLN A 229 -17.71 42.62 7.78
C GLN A 229 -16.66 43.73 7.67
N ALA A 230 -17.03 44.98 7.96
CA ALA A 230 -16.10 46.11 7.88
C ALA A 230 -14.92 46.01 8.87
N ILE A 231 -15.10 45.34 10.00
CA ILE A 231 -14.03 45.12 10.98
C ILE A 231 -13.18 43.92 10.60
N TYR A 232 -13.80 42.88 10.04
CA TYR A 232 -13.09 41.74 9.47
C TYR A 232 -12.08 42.21 8.41
N GLU A 233 -12.54 43.03 7.45
CA GLU A 233 -11.70 43.62 6.40
C GLU A 233 -10.59 44.52 6.96
N TYR A 234 -10.88 45.31 8.01
CA TYR A 234 -9.89 46.17 8.66
C TYR A 234 -8.76 45.38 9.35
N ASN A 235 -9.04 44.17 9.82
CA ASN A 235 -8.03 43.35 10.50
C ASN A 235 -7.00 42.75 9.54
N GLU A 236 -7.28 42.74 8.22
CA GLU A 236 -6.39 42.24 7.16
C GLU A 236 -5.81 40.84 7.49
N PHE A 237 -6.69 39.89 7.82
CA PHE A 237 -6.28 38.52 8.17
C PHE A 237 -5.43 37.86 7.05
N ASP A 238 -5.67 38.22 5.79
CA ASP A 238 -4.96 37.74 4.59
C ASP A 238 -3.44 37.97 4.58
N GLU A 239 -2.92 38.97 5.31
CA GLU A 239 -1.49 39.33 5.29
C GLU A 239 -0.70 38.74 6.47
N ARG A 240 -1.33 38.00 7.39
CA ARG A 240 -0.74 37.61 8.68
C ARG A 240 -0.70 36.09 8.88
N THR A 241 0.34 35.62 9.58
CA THR A 241 0.76 34.19 9.53
C THR A 241 0.80 33.49 10.89
N SER A 242 0.42 34.14 12.00
CA SER A 242 0.44 33.47 13.30
C SER A 242 -0.77 32.54 13.49
N TYR A 243 -0.58 31.46 14.26
CA TYR A 243 -1.63 30.48 14.54
C TYR A 243 -2.87 31.10 15.24
N SER A 244 -2.65 32.06 16.14
CA SER A 244 -3.75 32.78 16.82
C SER A 244 -4.58 33.65 15.89
N GLU A 245 -3.95 34.21 14.85
CA GLU A 245 -4.65 35.03 13.85
C GLU A 245 -5.50 34.15 12.93
N GLN A 246 -4.98 32.99 12.51
CA GLN A 246 -5.73 31.98 11.74
C GLN A 246 -6.93 31.44 12.51
N TYR A 247 -6.76 31.12 13.80
CA TYR A 247 -7.88 30.70 14.64
C TYR A 247 -8.94 31.80 14.80
N SER A 248 -8.50 33.06 14.87
CA SER A 248 -9.42 34.20 14.95
C SER A 248 -10.18 34.37 13.64
N GLU A 249 -9.50 34.35 12.49
CA GLU A 249 -10.13 34.38 11.17
C GLU A 249 -11.23 33.32 11.03
N GLU A 250 -10.96 32.06 11.40
CA GLU A 250 -11.97 31.00 11.41
C GLU A 250 -13.17 31.34 12.31
N GLU A 251 -12.95 31.95 13.49
CA GLU A 251 -14.03 32.38 14.38
C GLU A 251 -14.91 33.46 13.73
N TRP A 252 -14.29 34.42 13.05
CA TRP A 252 -15.03 35.47 12.34
C TRP A 252 -15.83 34.92 11.16
N GLU A 253 -15.24 34.07 10.34
CA GLU A 253 -15.92 33.46 9.18
C GLU A 253 -17.14 32.63 9.58
N LYS A 254 -17.07 31.91 10.72
CA LYS A 254 -18.23 31.22 11.32
C LYS A 254 -19.38 32.17 11.61
N HIS A 255 -19.09 33.30 12.26
CA HIS A 255 -20.10 34.30 12.59
C HIS A 255 -20.67 34.98 11.35
N LEU A 256 -19.82 35.35 10.38
CA LEU A 256 -20.24 35.94 9.10
C LEU A 256 -21.14 35.01 8.28
N SER A 257 -20.92 33.69 8.39
CA SER A 257 -21.78 32.68 7.73
C SER A 257 -23.09 32.44 8.47
N SER A 258 -23.25 32.97 9.69
CA SER A 258 -24.39 32.73 10.56
C SER A 258 -25.42 33.85 10.48
N SER A 259 -26.68 33.49 10.23
CA SER A 259 -27.82 34.42 10.30
C SER A 259 -28.55 34.40 11.64
N GLY A 260 -28.06 33.62 12.62
CA GLY A 260 -28.64 33.52 13.96
C GLY A 260 -29.80 32.53 14.12
N PHE A 261 -30.26 32.42 15.36
CA PHE A 261 -31.39 31.60 15.79
C PHE A 261 -32.72 32.35 15.63
N ARG A 262 -33.79 31.63 15.32
CA ARG A 262 -35.14 32.18 15.13
C ARG A 262 -36.13 31.55 16.09
N PHE A 263 -36.85 32.40 16.81
CA PHE A 263 -37.79 32.00 17.86
C PHE A 263 -39.27 32.13 17.42
N GLU A 264 -39.52 32.71 16.25
CA GLU A 264 -40.85 33.05 15.71
C GLU A 264 -41.63 31.84 15.20
N SER A 265 -40.96 30.73 14.89
CA SER A 265 -41.58 29.53 14.30
C SER A 265 -42.31 28.64 15.31
N VAL A 266 -42.19 28.91 16.61
CA VAL A 266 -42.71 28.04 17.69
C VAL A 266 -43.89 28.69 18.39
N ALA A 267 -45.11 28.22 18.06
CA ALA A 267 -46.36 28.74 18.61
C ALA A 267 -46.70 28.21 20.01
N ASP A 268 -46.28 27.00 20.37
CA ASP A 268 -46.50 26.40 21.68
C ASP A 268 -45.17 25.99 22.31
N ARG A 269 -44.86 26.56 23.48
CA ARG A 269 -43.62 26.33 24.23
C ARG A 269 -43.87 25.57 25.54
N SER A 270 -45.02 24.90 25.66
CA SER A 270 -45.40 24.12 26.83
C SER A 270 -44.65 22.77 26.93
N TYR A 271 -43.98 22.35 25.86
CA TYR A 271 -43.15 21.15 25.78
C TYR A 271 -41.85 21.45 25.02
N PRO A 272 -40.78 20.66 25.22
CA PRO A 272 -39.50 20.91 24.56
C PRO A 272 -39.66 20.99 23.04
N TYR A 273 -39.11 22.03 22.43
CA TYR A 273 -39.40 22.44 21.04
C TYR A 273 -38.10 22.60 20.22
N PRO A 274 -38.15 22.50 18.87
CA PRO A 274 -37.01 22.77 18.02
C PRO A 274 -36.71 24.27 17.96
N LEU A 275 -35.42 24.65 17.97
CA LEU A 275 -34.97 26.03 17.77
C LEU A 275 -34.38 26.17 16.37
N ASP A 276 -35.02 26.95 15.50
CA ASP A 276 -34.53 27.11 14.13
C ASP A 276 -33.24 27.92 14.09
N TYR A 277 -32.29 27.47 13.27
CA TYR A 277 -31.03 28.15 13.01
C TYR A 277 -30.74 28.19 11.52
N THR A 278 -30.30 29.35 11.01
CA THR A 278 -29.99 29.56 9.60
C THR A 278 -28.55 30.02 9.38
N ALA A 279 -27.87 29.42 8.41
CA ALA A 279 -26.53 29.83 7.98
C ALA A 279 -26.32 29.62 6.49
N GLU A 280 -25.52 30.48 5.88
CA GLU A 280 -25.04 30.36 4.49
C GLU A 280 -23.52 30.29 4.52
N CYS A 281 -22.97 29.12 4.22
CA CYS A 281 -21.54 28.85 4.32
C CYS A 281 -20.92 28.78 2.94
N ARG A 282 -19.88 29.57 2.68
CA ARG A 282 -19.06 29.53 1.44
C ARG A 282 -17.91 28.52 1.48
N SER A 283 -17.66 27.94 2.65
CA SER A 283 -16.60 26.98 2.91
C SER A 283 -17.15 25.78 3.66
N ILE A 284 -16.79 24.58 3.22
CA ILE A 284 -17.15 23.34 3.91
C ILE A 284 -16.48 23.25 5.28
N GLN A 285 -15.29 23.83 5.44
CA GLN A 285 -14.58 23.86 6.72
C GLN A 285 -15.40 24.67 7.74
N ILE A 286 -15.90 25.84 7.34
CA ILE A 286 -16.77 26.67 8.17
C ILE A 286 -18.11 26.00 8.44
N GLU A 287 -18.74 25.41 7.43
CA GLU A 287 -19.99 24.65 7.58
C GLU A 287 -19.90 23.57 8.68
N GLN A 288 -18.81 22.81 8.68
CA GLN A 288 -18.60 21.75 9.67
C GLN A 288 -18.29 22.31 11.05
N LYS A 289 -17.56 23.43 11.15
CA LYS A 289 -17.31 24.11 12.42
C LYS A 289 -18.60 24.68 13.02
N VAL A 290 -19.48 25.25 12.18
CA VAL A 290 -20.84 25.65 12.57
C VAL A 290 -21.61 24.43 13.08
N LYS A 291 -21.60 23.30 12.36
CA LYS A 291 -22.27 22.06 12.81
C LYS A 291 -21.76 21.58 14.18
N CYS A 292 -20.44 21.55 14.39
CA CYS A 292 -19.84 21.18 15.68
C CYS A 292 -20.20 22.16 16.81
N TYR A 293 -20.28 23.45 16.51
CA TYR A 293 -20.74 24.45 17.46
C TYR A 293 -22.19 24.18 17.87
N LEU A 294 -23.08 23.91 16.90
CA LEU A 294 -24.47 23.59 17.18
C LEU A 294 -24.65 22.25 17.92
N ASP A 295 -23.77 21.26 17.70
CA ASP A 295 -23.73 20.03 18.51
C ASP A 295 -23.36 20.32 19.99
N TRP A 296 -22.56 21.34 20.23
CA TRP A 296 -22.28 21.81 21.58
C TRP A 296 -23.46 22.61 22.17
N VAL A 297 -24.11 23.48 21.38
CA VAL A 297 -25.34 24.18 21.79
C VAL A 297 -26.44 23.19 22.20
N ASP A 298 -26.64 22.11 21.43
CA ASP A 298 -27.61 21.05 21.77
C ASP A 298 -27.33 20.42 23.14
N ARG A 299 -26.05 20.19 23.48
CA ARG A 299 -25.65 19.66 24.78
C ARG A 299 -25.89 20.66 25.91
N GLU A 300 -25.54 21.93 25.69
CA GLU A 300 -25.76 23.00 26.66
C GLU A 300 -27.24 23.22 26.97
N LEU A 301 -28.11 23.18 25.95
CA LEU A 301 -29.56 23.22 26.11
C LEU A 301 -30.10 22.05 26.95
N ASP A 302 -29.66 20.82 26.64
CA ASP A 302 -30.07 19.61 27.35
C ASP A 302 -29.59 19.63 28.82
N ASP A 303 -28.32 19.98 29.07
CA ASP A 303 -27.77 20.00 30.42
C ASP A 303 -28.37 21.12 31.28
N CYS A 304 -28.59 22.32 30.72
CA CYS A 304 -29.31 23.39 31.41
C CYS A 304 -30.76 22.98 31.72
N SER A 305 -31.45 22.31 30.79
CA SER A 305 -32.81 21.79 31.00
C SER A 305 -32.87 20.78 32.15
N LYS A 306 -31.87 19.90 32.28
CA LYS A 306 -31.75 18.98 33.43
C LYS A 306 -31.54 19.73 34.74
N VAL A 307 -30.73 20.79 34.74
CA VAL A 307 -30.51 21.60 35.95
C VAL A 307 -31.79 22.29 36.39
N ILE A 308 -32.58 22.86 35.47
CA ILE A 308 -33.87 23.50 35.79
C ILE A 308 -34.82 22.50 36.47
N ARG A 309 -35.00 21.31 35.88
CA ARG A 309 -35.95 20.28 36.38
C ARG A 309 -35.52 19.61 37.68
N ARG A 310 -34.23 19.66 38.01
CA ARG A 310 -33.67 18.95 39.17
C ARG A 310 -33.98 19.64 40.50
N PHE A 311 -34.19 20.95 40.49
CA PHE A 311 -34.31 21.73 41.72
C PHE A 311 -35.68 22.39 41.84
N ALA A 312 -36.29 22.26 43.03
CA ALA A 312 -37.52 22.96 43.34
C ALA A 312 -37.32 24.49 43.28
N GLY A 313 -38.21 25.17 42.56
CA GLY A 313 -38.16 26.62 42.34
C GLY A 313 -39.34 27.08 41.49
N ARG A 314 -39.53 28.40 41.37
CA ARG A 314 -40.63 28.98 40.59
C ARG A 314 -40.52 28.70 39.08
N TRP A 315 -39.31 28.44 38.61
CA TRP A 315 -39.01 28.18 37.20
C TRP A 315 -38.82 26.69 36.88
N ASN A 316 -39.14 25.77 37.80
CA ASN A 316 -38.92 24.33 37.61
C ASN A 316 -39.68 23.74 36.39
N ASP A 317 -40.81 24.35 36.03
CA ASP A 317 -41.62 23.95 34.87
C ASP A 317 -41.24 24.74 33.59
N PHE A 318 -40.21 25.59 33.64
CA PHE A 318 -39.75 26.34 32.48
C PHE A 318 -39.13 25.38 31.45
N VAL A 319 -39.56 25.53 30.20
CA VAL A 319 -39.19 24.64 29.11
C VAL A 319 -38.21 25.35 28.19
N LEU A 320 -37.02 24.77 28.07
CA LEU A 320 -36.02 25.17 27.10
C LEU A 320 -36.21 24.43 25.76
N PRO A 321 -35.66 24.97 24.65
CA PRO A 321 -35.55 24.23 23.40
C PRO A 321 -34.87 22.87 23.60
N ALA A 322 -35.35 21.84 22.91
CA ALA A 322 -34.79 20.49 22.98
C ALA A 322 -33.55 20.32 22.10
N LYS A 323 -33.60 20.91 20.91
CA LYS A 323 -32.59 20.73 19.87
C LYS A 323 -32.66 21.86 18.85
N VAL A 324 -31.53 22.20 18.25
CA VAL A 324 -31.47 23.12 17.12
C VAL A 324 -31.89 22.40 15.84
N GLU A 325 -32.86 22.98 15.13
CA GLU A 325 -33.23 22.61 13.75
C GLU A 325 -32.36 23.43 12.79
N ARG A 326 -31.54 22.74 11.98
CA ARG A 326 -30.40 23.36 11.30
C ARG A 326 -30.68 23.52 9.81
N HIS A 327 -30.79 24.77 9.36
CA HIS A 327 -30.94 25.13 7.95
C HIS A 327 -29.65 25.77 7.44
N ILE A 328 -28.67 24.93 7.09
CA ILE A 328 -27.36 25.37 6.61
C ILE A 328 -27.30 25.18 5.10
N GLN A 329 -27.18 26.29 4.37
CA GLN A 329 -27.04 26.30 2.92
C GLN A 329 -25.55 26.39 2.55
N SER A 330 -25.10 25.50 1.68
CA SER A 330 -23.77 25.56 1.07
C SER A 330 -23.80 26.42 -0.18
N ASP A 331 -22.90 27.39 -0.29
CA ASP A 331 -22.72 28.24 -1.49
C ASP A 331 -21.51 27.76 -2.29
N GLY A 332 -21.77 27.20 -3.48
CA GLY A 332 -20.71 26.84 -4.44
C GLY A 332 -20.08 25.45 -4.28
N TYR A 333 -20.50 24.63 -3.31
CA TYR A 333 -19.98 23.27 -3.08
C TYR A 333 -21.03 22.27 -2.62
N LEU A 334 -20.70 20.99 -2.68
CA LEU A 334 -21.46 19.90 -2.10
C LEU A 334 -21.26 19.84 -0.59
N SER A 335 -22.33 20.06 0.18
CA SER A 335 -22.34 19.74 1.61
C SER A 335 -22.19 18.23 1.84
N GLY A 336 -21.38 17.82 2.82
CA GLY A 336 -21.15 16.40 3.12
C GLY A 336 -19.96 16.14 4.02
N GLN A 337 -19.70 14.86 4.31
CA GLN A 337 -18.55 14.42 5.11
C GLN A 337 -17.37 14.02 4.19
N TYR A 338 -16.85 14.97 3.42
CA TYR A 338 -15.71 14.73 2.52
C TYR A 338 -14.40 14.90 3.29
N ARG A 339 -13.99 13.87 4.02
CA ARG A 339 -12.70 13.81 4.71
C ARG A 339 -12.12 12.41 4.60
N ILE A 340 -10.81 12.29 4.67
CA ILE A 340 -10.20 10.96 4.77
C ILE A 340 -10.67 10.31 6.08
N THR A 341 -11.23 9.12 5.97
CA THR A 341 -11.60 8.28 7.12
C THR A 341 -10.92 6.93 7.02
N LEU A 342 -10.67 6.30 8.17
CA LEU A 342 -10.05 4.99 8.25
C LEU A 342 -11.13 3.93 8.43
N ASP A 343 -11.04 2.84 7.67
CA ASP A 343 -11.76 1.61 7.99
C ASP A 343 -10.98 0.88 9.09
N GLN A 344 -11.47 0.97 10.33
CA GLN A 344 -10.72 0.58 11.53
C GLN A 344 -10.25 -0.87 11.49
N ASP A 345 -11.10 -1.80 11.03
CA ASP A 345 -10.78 -3.23 11.01
C ASP A 345 -9.70 -3.53 9.96
N GLN A 346 -9.87 -3.01 8.75
CA GLN A 346 -8.90 -3.17 7.64
C GLN A 346 -7.55 -2.52 7.97
N VAL A 347 -7.57 -1.34 8.60
CA VAL A 347 -6.37 -0.59 8.93
C VAL A 347 -5.57 -1.26 10.06
N MET A 348 -6.24 -1.92 10.99
CA MET A 348 -5.56 -2.74 12.00
C MET A 348 -4.85 -3.95 11.34
N GLU A 349 -5.46 -4.61 10.37
CA GLU A 349 -4.79 -5.66 9.59
C GLU A 349 -3.57 -5.13 8.81
N LEU A 350 -3.67 -3.92 8.26
CA LEU A 350 -2.57 -3.22 7.56
C LEU A 350 -1.37 -2.88 8.47
N PHE A 351 -1.62 -2.42 9.71
CA PHE A 351 -0.55 -1.95 10.61
C PHE A 351 0.11 -3.04 11.45
N VAL A 352 -0.54 -4.20 11.62
CA VAL A 352 0.03 -5.34 12.36
C VAL A 352 1.18 -6.01 11.58
N GLY A 353 1.42 -5.63 10.31
CA GLY A 353 2.29 -6.36 9.39
C GLY A 353 3.37 -5.60 8.59
N GLU A 354 3.98 -4.51 9.10
CA GLU A 354 5.17 -3.75 8.58
C GLU A 354 4.93 -2.26 8.19
N ASN A 355 6.03 -1.51 7.96
CA ASN A 355 6.05 -0.10 7.57
C ASN A 355 5.46 0.10 6.16
N LEU A 356 4.31 0.78 6.04
CA LEU A 356 3.55 0.95 4.79
C LEU A 356 4.36 1.56 3.64
N TYR A 357 5.12 2.65 3.88
CA TYR A 357 5.90 3.32 2.84
C TYR A 357 7.13 4.02 3.42
N SER A 358 8.30 3.74 2.85
CA SER A 358 9.57 4.41 3.18
C SER A 358 9.98 5.51 2.20
N ASP A 359 9.25 5.67 1.09
CA ASP A 359 9.62 6.51 -0.04
C ASP A 359 8.46 7.41 -0.48
N PRO A 360 8.60 8.75 -0.44
CA PRO A 360 7.51 9.65 -0.79
C PRO A 360 7.16 9.63 -2.29
N ALA A 361 8.00 9.06 -3.16
CA ALA A 361 7.71 8.93 -4.60
C ALA A 361 6.72 7.81 -4.95
N VAL A 362 6.29 7.01 -3.98
CA VAL A 362 5.40 5.86 -4.21
C VAL A 362 4.02 6.29 -4.73
N PHE A 363 3.60 7.55 -4.53
CA PHE A 363 2.33 8.01 -5.07
C PHE A 363 2.26 7.94 -6.61
N VAL A 364 3.38 8.15 -7.30
CA VAL A 364 3.45 8.03 -8.76
C VAL A 364 3.04 6.61 -9.18
N ARG A 365 3.56 5.60 -8.48
CA ARG A 365 3.22 4.19 -8.71
C ARG A 365 1.74 3.92 -8.46
N GLU A 366 1.20 4.36 -7.32
CA GLU A 366 -0.20 4.10 -6.95
C GLU A 366 -1.18 4.77 -7.92
N LEU A 367 -0.88 6.00 -8.35
CA LEU A 367 -1.72 6.73 -9.31
C LEU A 367 -1.71 6.08 -10.69
N ILE A 368 -0.54 5.65 -11.20
CA ILE A 368 -0.44 4.95 -12.49
C ILE A 368 -1.25 3.65 -12.48
N GLN A 369 -1.17 2.88 -11.39
CA GLN A 369 -1.96 1.65 -11.28
C GLN A 369 -3.46 1.92 -11.21
N ASN A 370 -3.87 2.92 -10.44
CA ASN A 370 -5.28 3.31 -10.36
C ASN A 370 -5.81 3.72 -11.74
N ALA A 371 -5.02 4.47 -12.52
CA ALA A 371 -5.35 4.84 -13.89
C ALA A 371 -5.45 3.61 -14.83
N ILE A 372 -4.48 2.69 -14.77
CA ILE A 372 -4.53 1.42 -15.53
C ILE A 372 -5.78 0.61 -15.16
N ASP A 373 -6.08 0.47 -13.87
CA ASP A 373 -7.26 -0.26 -13.39
C ASP A 373 -8.55 0.42 -13.83
N ALA A 374 -8.63 1.76 -13.77
CA ALA A 374 -9.81 2.50 -14.21
C ALA A 374 -10.10 2.31 -15.70
N VAL A 375 -9.06 2.36 -16.54
CA VAL A 375 -9.18 2.13 -18.00
C VAL A 375 -9.56 0.69 -18.30
N ARG A 376 -8.88 -0.29 -17.68
CA ARG A 376 -9.20 -1.71 -17.84
C ARG A 376 -10.63 -2.01 -17.37
N THR A 377 -11.07 -1.39 -16.28
CA THR A 377 -12.42 -1.59 -15.74
C THR A 377 -13.47 -1.05 -16.69
N ARG A 378 -13.24 0.13 -17.28
CA ARG A 378 -14.21 0.72 -18.22
C ARG A 378 -14.41 -0.19 -19.42
N LYS A 379 -13.33 -0.76 -19.95
CA LYS A 379 -13.39 -1.73 -21.04
C LYS A 379 -14.26 -2.96 -20.71
N GLN A 380 -14.33 -3.35 -19.44
CA GLN A 380 -15.12 -4.49 -18.99
C GLN A 380 -16.59 -4.15 -18.73
N LEU A 381 -16.87 -2.93 -18.24
CA LEU A 381 -18.21 -2.54 -17.78
C LEU A 381 -19.00 -1.72 -18.80
N ASP A 382 -18.34 -0.85 -19.56
CA ASP A 382 -18.96 0.07 -20.50
C ASP A 382 -19.27 -0.64 -21.83
N ARG A 383 -20.52 -1.09 -21.96
CA ARG A 383 -21.02 -1.75 -23.17
C ARG A 383 -21.35 -0.79 -24.32
N SER A 384 -21.24 0.52 -24.07
CA SER A 384 -21.47 1.56 -25.07
C SER A 384 -20.18 2.02 -25.76
N LEU A 385 -19.01 1.50 -25.34
CA LEU A 385 -17.73 1.85 -25.94
C LEU A 385 -17.71 1.59 -27.46
N PRO A 386 -17.29 2.59 -28.25
CA PRO A 386 -17.01 2.40 -29.67
C PRO A 386 -15.99 1.28 -29.91
N SER A 387 -16.10 0.58 -31.04
CA SER A 387 -15.18 -0.51 -31.39
C SER A 387 -13.73 -0.06 -31.59
N ASP A 388 -13.53 1.22 -31.90
CA ASP A 388 -12.25 1.89 -32.08
C ASP A 388 -11.76 2.63 -30.83
N TRP A 389 -12.48 2.53 -29.71
CA TRP A 389 -12.04 3.12 -28.45
C TRP A 389 -10.74 2.48 -27.97
N THR A 390 -9.76 3.33 -27.66
CA THR A 390 -8.49 2.93 -27.05
C THR A 390 -8.35 3.57 -25.68
N GLY A 391 -8.04 2.74 -24.69
CA GLY A 391 -7.62 3.23 -23.38
C GLY A 391 -6.36 4.08 -23.51
N GLN A 392 -6.27 5.16 -22.73
CA GLN A 392 -5.15 6.09 -22.77
C GLN A 392 -4.92 6.66 -21.37
N ILE A 393 -3.64 6.81 -21.01
CA ILE A 393 -3.20 7.53 -19.81
C ILE A 393 -2.21 8.61 -20.24
N ASN A 394 -2.45 9.85 -19.83
CA ASN A 394 -1.58 10.98 -20.10
C ASN A 394 -1.00 11.49 -18.78
N ILE A 395 0.33 11.57 -18.70
CA ILE A 395 1.05 12.09 -17.55
C ILE A 395 1.75 13.39 -17.95
N ARG A 396 1.47 14.47 -17.22
CA ARG A 396 2.06 15.79 -17.42
C ARG A 396 2.79 16.24 -16.17
N THR A 397 4.02 16.73 -16.31
CA THR A 397 4.76 17.31 -15.16
C THR A 397 5.36 18.67 -15.50
N TRP A 398 5.33 19.58 -14.52
CA TRP A 398 5.90 20.92 -14.64
C TRP A 398 6.24 21.50 -13.26
N SER A 399 7.01 22.57 -13.26
CA SER A 399 7.33 23.33 -12.05
C SER A 399 6.59 24.67 -12.03
N GLU A 400 6.00 25.02 -10.88
CA GLU A 400 5.29 26.29 -10.68
C GLU A 400 5.60 26.86 -9.29
N ARG A 401 6.05 28.12 -9.23
CA ARG A 401 6.33 28.87 -7.98
C ARG A 401 7.20 28.09 -6.97
N GLY A 402 8.14 27.28 -7.46
CA GLY A 402 9.06 26.48 -6.64
C GLY A 402 8.54 25.10 -6.21
N TYR A 403 7.32 24.74 -6.60
CA TYR A 403 6.75 23.40 -6.41
C TYR A 403 6.71 22.63 -7.73
N HIS A 404 6.64 21.30 -7.66
CA HIS A 404 6.52 20.42 -8.80
C HIS A 404 5.12 19.80 -8.84
N TRP A 405 4.50 19.82 -10.00
CA TRP A 405 3.20 19.21 -10.23
C TRP A 405 3.36 17.90 -11.02
N PHE A 406 2.64 16.88 -10.55
CA PHE A 406 2.43 15.62 -11.26
C PHE A 406 0.94 15.49 -11.58
N ARG A 407 0.57 15.60 -12.85
CA ARG A 407 -0.79 15.44 -13.36
C ARG A 407 -0.88 14.11 -14.10
N ILE A 408 -1.86 13.30 -13.77
CA ILE A 408 -2.21 12.07 -14.49
C ILE A 408 -3.67 12.12 -14.88
N GLU A 409 -3.96 11.78 -16.13
CA GLU A 409 -5.29 11.77 -16.72
C GLU A 409 -5.53 10.40 -17.37
N ASP A 410 -6.62 9.76 -17.02
CA ASP A 410 -7.07 8.49 -17.62
C ASP A 410 -8.47 8.66 -18.22
N ASN A 411 -8.74 7.95 -19.33
CA ASN A 411 -10.07 7.87 -19.92
C ASN A 411 -10.88 6.66 -19.41
N GLY A 412 -10.65 6.27 -18.15
CA GLY A 412 -11.25 5.12 -17.49
C GLY A 412 -12.66 5.35 -16.96
N ILE A 413 -13.08 4.53 -16.00
CA ILE A 413 -14.47 4.50 -15.50
C ILE A 413 -14.93 5.84 -14.92
N GLY A 414 -14.02 6.64 -14.38
CA GLY A 414 -14.34 7.77 -13.53
C GLY A 414 -15.01 7.38 -12.21
N MET A 415 -15.39 8.35 -11.40
CA MET A 415 -16.00 8.13 -10.09
C MET A 415 -17.31 8.91 -9.94
N THR A 416 -18.26 8.32 -9.23
CA THR A 416 -19.45 9.00 -8.71
C THR A 416 -19.17 9.59 -7.32
N GLU A 417 -20.05 10.46 -6.81
CA GLU A 417 -19.95 11.00 -5.43
C GLU A 417 -19.88 9.86 -4.40
N GLU A 418 -20.64 8.79 -4.63
CA GLU A 418 -20.69 7.63 -3.75
C GLU A 418 -19.36 6.87 -3.76
N ILE A 419 -18.75 6.66 -4.93
CA ILE A 419 -17.43 6.04 -5.04
C ILE A 419 -16.37 6.89 -4.32
N ILE A 420 -16.44 8.22 -4.48
CA ILE A 420 -15.52 9.13 -3.80
C ILE A 420 -15.65 9.00 -2.28
N ARG A 421 -16.87 9.08 -1.74
CA ARG A 421 -17.12 9.05 -0.30
C ARG A 421 -16.82 7.69 0.33
N ASN A 422 -17.20 6.60 -0.33
CA ASN A 422 -17.19 5.27 0.27
C ASN A 422 -15.88 4.49 0.04
N TYR A 423 -15.08 4.88 -0.97
CA TYR A 423 -13.84 4.19 -1.35
C TYR A 423 -12.64 5.13 -1.51
N PHE A 424 -12.75 6.19 -2.31
CA PHE A 424 -11.60 7.11 -2.55
C PHE A 424 -11.14 7.80 -1.26
N LEU A 425 -12.08 8.31 -0.46
CA LEU A 425 -11.82 8.96 0.83
C LEU A 425 -11.83 7.99 2.02
N LYS A 426 -12.05 6.69 1.80
CA LYS A 426 -12.09 5.67 2.86
C LYS A 426 -10.90 4.73 2.77
N VAL A 427 -9.88 5.03 3.56
CA VAL A 427 -8.63 4.28 3.61
C VAL A 427 -8.86 2.86 4.10
N GLY A 428 -8.23 1.91 3.43
CA GLY A 428 -8.36 0.48 3.74
C GLY A 428 -9.53 -0.19 3.03
N ARG A 429 -10.33 0.54 2.24
CA ARG A 429 -11.45 -0.01 1.50
C ARG A 429 -11.28 0.19 -0.01
N SER A 430 -11.00 -0.89 -0.74
CA SER A 430 -10.92 -0.86 -2.21
C SER A 430 -12.28 -1.08 -2.86
N TYR A 431 -12.64 -0.23 -3.83
CA TYR A 431 -13.82 -0.41 -4.69
C TYR A 431 -13.81 -1.77 -5.39
N TYR A 432 -12.65 -2.18 -5.90
CA TYR A 432 -12.50 -3.41 -6.68
C TYR A 432 -12.70 -4.70 -5.87
N ASN A 433 -12.70 -4.61 -4.54
CA ASN A 433 -12.98 -5.74 -3.65
C ASN A 433 -14.42 -5.73 -3.10
N SER A 434 -15.23 -4.74 -3.49
CA SER A 434 -16.57 -4.54 -2.96
C SER A 434 -17.61 -5.43 -3.64
N ASP A 435 -18.73 -5.66 -2.95
CA ASP A 435 -19.83 -6.45 -3.51
C ASP A 435 -20.53 -5.71 -4.66
N GLU A 436 -20.53 -4.37 -4.63
CA GLU A 436 -21.03 -3.52 -5.71
C GLU A 436 -20.25 -3.75 -7.00
N PHE A 437 -18.91 -3.77 -6.93
CA PHE A 437 -18.08 -4.07 -8.11
C PHE A 437 -18.29 -5.50 -8.65
N ARG A 438 -18.44 -6.49 -7.76
CA ARG A 438 -18.77 -7.87 -8.16
C ARG A 438 -20.12 -7.93 -8.87
N GLN A 439 -21.12 -7.22 -8.34
CA GLN A 439 -22.44 -7.11 -8.94
C GLN A 439 -22.37 -6.48 -10.34
N GLU A 440 -21.60 -5.41 -10.53
CA GLU A 440 -21.38 -4.78 -11.83
C GLU A 440 -20.72 -5.72 -12.84
N LYS A 441 -19.65 -6.43 -12.44
CA LYS A 441 -19.02 -7.46 -13.29
C LYS A 441 -20.04 -8.48 -13.78
N HIS A 442 -20.89 -8.99 -12.89
CA HIS A 442 -21.94 -9.94 -13.25
C HIS A 442 -23.00 -9.33 -14.19
N ARG A 443 -23.50 -8.13 -13.86
CA ARG A 443 -24.51 -7.42 -14.65
C ARG A 443 -24.03 -7.15 -16.06
N CYS A 444 -22.79 -6.69 -16.19
CA CYS A 444 -22.19 -6.35 -17.47
C CYS A 444 -21.67 -7.58 -18.21
N LYS A 445 -21.65 -8.79 -17.63
CA LYS A 445 -20.99 -9.99 -18.20
C LYS A 445 -19.51 -9.73 -18.50
N ALA A 446 -18.82 -9.04 -17.60
CA ALA A 446 -17.37 -8.86 -17.66
C ALA A 446 -16.66 -10.23 -17.63
N ASP A 447 -15.41 -10.26 -18.08
CA ASP A 447 -14.58 -11.46 -17.95
C ASP A 447 -14.52 -11.89 -16.46
N PRO A 448 -14.92 -13.13 -16.11
CA PRO A 448 -14.82 -13.65 -14.75
C PRO A 448 -13.40 -13.55 -14.19
N ASP A 449 -12.39 -13.80 -15.02
CA ASP A 449 -10.98 -13.85 -14.60
C ASP A 449 -10.39 -12.44 -14.40
N TYR A 450 -11.00 -11.40 -15.00
CA TYR A 450 -10.54 -10.01 -14.89
C TYR A 450 -10.36 -9.57 -13.43
N THR A 451 -9.14 -9.15 -13.08
CA THR A 451 -8.81 -8.73 -11.72
C THR A 451 -7.98 -7.44 -11.73
N PRO A 452 -8.51 -6.33 -11.17
CA PRO A 452 -7.75 -5.10 -10.95
C PRO A 452 -6.49 -5.31 -10.08
N VAL A 453 -5.46 -4.50 -10.28
CA VAL A 453 -4.24 -4.50 -9.45
C VAL A 453 -4.57 -4.07 -8.01
N SER A 454 -5.39 -3.02 -7.88
CA SER A 454 -5.49 -2.23 -6.65
C SER A 454 -6.38 -2.90 -5.59
N ARG A 455 -5.74 -3.42 -4.52
CA ARG A 455 -6.42 -4.22 -3.48
C ARG A 455 -6.66 -3.50 -2.16
N PHE A 456 -5.76 -2.63 -1.73
CA PHE A 456 -5.71 -2.16 -0.34
C PHE A 456 -6.46 -0.85 -0.05
N GLY A 457 -6.77 -0.04 -1.09
CA GLY A 457 -7.48 1.23 -0.88
C GLY A 457 -6.67 2.28 -0.08
N ILE A 458 -5.35 2.29 -0.21
CA ILE A 458 -4.45 3.24 0.49
C ILE A 458 -3.74 4.21 -0.46
N GLY A 459 -3.96 4.09 -1.77
CA GLY A 459 -3.19 4.81 -2.79
C GLY A 459 -3.22 6.33 -2.64
N ILE A 460 -4.38 6.92 -2.32
CA ILE A 460 -4.50 8.38 -2.18
C ILE A 460 -3.68 8.96 -1.01
N LEU A 461 -3.44 8.17 0.04
CA LEU A 461 -2.62 8.61 1.18
C LEU A 461 -1.18 8.90 0.78
N SER A 462 -0.67 8.14 -0.20
CA SER A 462 0.70 8.31 -0.66
C SER A 462 0.94 9.70 -1.28
N CYS A 463 -0.09 10.33 -1.86
CA CYS A 463 -0.01 11.70 -2.39
C CYS A 463 0.28 12.75 -1.32
N PHE A 464 0.03 12.44 -0.04
CA PHE A 464 0.26 13.35 1.09
C PHE A 464 1.54 13.04 1.89
N MET A 465 2.41 12.14 1.41
CA MET A 465 3.67 11.76 2.09
C MET A 465 4.80 12.79 1.94
N GLY A 466 4.64 13.78 1.06
CA GLY A 466 5.56 14.91 0.94
C GLY A 466 5.46 15.89 2.13
N ASP A 467 5.67 17.18 1.87
CA ASP A 467 5.54 18.22 2.89
C ASP A 467 4.08 18.43 3.35
N LYS A 468 3.85 18.19 4.64
CA LYS A 468 2.54 18.29 5.31
C LYS A 468 1.85 19.65 5.13
N LYS A 469 2.61 20.74 4.93
CA LYS A 469 2.05 22.10 4.80
C LYS A 469 1.73 22.49 3.36
N THR A 470 2.34 21.83 2.37
CA THR A 470 2.31 22.30 0.98
C THR A 470 1.74 21.28 -0.01
N ASN A 471 1.55 20.03 0.41
CA ASN A 471 0.87 19.00 -0.38
C ASN A 471 -0.57 19.43 -0.71
N GLN A 472 -0.87 19.43 -2.01
CA GLN A 472 -2.20 19.72 -2.55
C GLN A 472 -2.51 18.63 -3.58
N VAL A 473 -3.72 18.08 -3.50
CA VAL A 473 -4.23 17.10 -4.46
C VAL A 473 -5.52 17.63 -5.04
N GLU A 474 -5.53 17.75 -6.36
CA GLU A 474 -6.68 18.19 -7.13
C GLU A 474 -7.17 17.01 -7.96
N VAL A 475 -8.47 16.73 -7.91
CA VAL A 475 -9.12 15.65 -8.64
C VAL A 475 -10.27 16.22 -9.46
N SER A 476 -10.37 15.81 -10.72
CA SER A 476 -11.51 16.07 -11.60
C SER A 476 -11.92 14.75 -12.23
N THR A 477 -13.17 14.34 -12.11
CA THR A 477 -13.60 13.00 -12.52
C THR A 477 -15.04 13.02 -13.04
N LYS A 478 -15.33 12.13 -13.97
CA LYS A 478 -16.68 11.91 -14.46
C LYS A 478 -16.89 10.44 -14.74
N HIS A 479 -17.91 9.86 -14.11
CA HIS A 479 -18.25 8.47 -14.33
C HIS A 479 -18.84 8.26 -15.73
N PHE A 480 -18.53 7.12 -16.37
CA PHE A 480 -19.13 6.78 -17.66
C PHE A 480 -20.65 6.61 -17.53
N SER A 481 -21.37 6.91 -18.61
CA SER A 481 -22.83 6.77 -18.60
C SER A 481 -23.20 5.30 -18.69
N GLU A 482 -24.08 4.85 -17.82
CA GLU A 482 -24.53 3.45 -17.78
C GLU A 482 -26.04 3.36 -17.69
N ASN A 483 -26.64 2.48 -18.48
CA ASN A 483 -28.08 2.21 -18.46
C ASN A 483 -28.97 3.45 -18.68
N GLY A 484 -28.47 4.46 -19.40
CA GLY A 484 -29.17 5.73 -19.61
C GLY A 484 -29.08 6.72 -18.44
N ILE A 485 -28.31 6.38 -17.40
CA ILE A 485 -27.98 7.28 -16.29
C ILE A 485 -26.72 8.06 -16.69
N TYR A 486 -26.83 9.40 -16.65
CA TYR A 486 -25.73 10.31 -16.86
C TYR A 486 -25.25 10.82 -15.51
N TYR A 487 -23.94 10.76 -15.28
CA TYR A 487 -23.33 11.27 -14.06
C TYR A 487 -22.68 12.63 -14.30
N PRO A 488 -22.80 13.58 -13.36
CA PRO A 488 -22.15 14.89 -13.49
C PRO A 488 -20.63 14.76 -13.38
N ALA A 489 -19.92 15.74 -13.93
CA ALA A 489 -18.50 15.92 -13.63
C ALA A 489 -18.35 16.46 -12.21
N LEU A 490 -17.43 15.87 -11.45
CA LEU A 490 -17.14 16.21 -10.07
C LEU A 490 -15.71 16.75 -9.96
N ARG A 491 -15.52 17.75 -9.10
CA ARG A 491 -14.21 18.32 -8.79
C ARG A 491 -13.99 18.27 -7.30
N LEU A 492 -12.86 17.69 -6.86
CA LEU A 492 -12.47 17.58 -5.46
C LEU A 492 -11.10 18.24 -5.26
N SER A 493 -11.01 19.15 -4.29
CA SER A 493 -9.77 19.83 -3.89
C SER A 493 -9.40 19.47 -2.46
N MET A 494 -8.18 18.97 -2.29
CA MET A 494 -7.68 18.42 -1.03
C MET A 494 -6.38 19.12 -0.62
N HIS A 495 -6.45 19.92 0.45
CA HIS A 495 -5.29 20.60 1.03
C HIS A 495 -4.86 19.87 2.31
N GLY A 496 -3.76 19.12 2.21
CA GLY A 496 -3.28 18.27 3.31
C GLY A 496 -4.15 17.04 3.58
N ILE A 497 -3.67 16.20 4.50
CA ILE A 497 -4.30 14.91 4.86
C ILE A 497 -5.48 15.05 5.84
N ASN A 498 -5.56 16.16 6.57
CA ASN A 498 -6.55 16.38 7.62
C ASN A 498 -7.57 17.44 7.19
N GLY A 499 -8.78 17.32 7.73
CA GLY A 499 -9.85 18.30 7.50
C GLY A 499 -10.85 17.85 6.44
N TYR A 500 -11.75 18.77 6.11
CA TYR A 500 -12.78 18.58 5.10
C TYR A 500 -12.30 19.12 3.76
N TYR A 501 -12.61 18.39 2.69
CA TYR A 501 -12.23 18.68 1.32
C TYR A 501 -13.36 19.33 0.55
N TYR A 502 -12.99 20.25 -0.33
CA TYR A 502 -13.94 21.00 -1.13
C TYR A 502 -14.36 20.18 -2.33
N MET A 503 -15.66 19.95 -2.52
CA MET A 503 -16.16 19.19 -3.67
C MET A 503 -17.26 19.96 -4.40
N THR A 504 -17.18 20.02 -5.72
CA THR A 504 -18.16 20.69 -6.57
C THR A 504 -18.76 19.74 -7.60
N ASP A 505 -19.97 20.08 -8.03
CA ASP A 505 -20.80 19.30 -8.93
C ASP A 505 -21.23 20.20 -10.08
N GLN A 506 -20.86 19.80 -11.30
CA GLN A 506 -21.15 20.58 -12.50
C GLN A 506 -22.66 20.73 -12.74
N GLU A 507 -23.47 19.71 -12.50
CA GLU A 507 -24.92 19.73 -12.77
C GLU A 507 -25.67 20.66 -11.81
N LYS A 508 -25.16 20.81 -10.58
CA LYS A 508 -25.67 21.77 -9.59
C LYS A 508 -25.24 23.22 -9.85
N GLY A 509 -24.49 23.47 -10.94
CA GLY A 509 -24.04 24.81 -11.32
C GLY A 509 -22.91 25.37 -10.45
N HIS A 510 -22.23 24.52 -9.67
CA HIS A 510 -21.11 24.93 -8.83
C HIS A 510 -19.90 25.34 -9.68
N ARG A 511 -19.21 26.42 -9.27
CA ARG A 511 -18.01 26.91 -9.97
C ARG A 511 -16.75 26.34 -9.34
N ALA A 512 -16.08 25.44 -10.05
CA ALA A 512 -14.77 24.95 -9.68
C ALA A 512 -13.66 25.94 -10.07
N GLU A 513 -12.57 25.94 -9.32
CA GLU A 513 -11.34 26.59 -9.75
C GLU A 513 -10.72 25.88 -10.97
N PRO A 514 -9.91 26.58 -11.79
CA PRO A 514 -9.18 25.96 -12.88
C PRO A 514 -8.37 24.73 -12.41
N MET A 515 -8.41 23.65 -13.17
CA MET A 515 -7.60 22.47 -12.87
C MET A 515 -6.11 22.80 -13.06
N PRO A 516 -5.19 22.32 -12.20
CA PRO A 516 -3.76 22.50 -12.45
C PRO A 516 -3.36 21.84 -13.77
N GLY A 517 -2.73 22.63 -14.65
CA GLY A 517 -2.33 22.20 -15.98
C GLY A 517 -1.47 23.26 -16.69
N VAL A 518 -0.86 22.87 -17.80
CA VAL A 518 0.01 23.73 -18.61
C VAL A 518 -0.79 24.40 -19.73
N THR A 519 -1.61 23.64 -20.45
CA THR A 519 -2.45 24.18 -21.54
C THR A 519 -3.79 24.72 -21.04
N GLU A 520 -4.50 25.49 -21.87
CA GLU A 520 -5.82 26.03 -21.50
C GLU A 520 -6.89 24.94 -21.45
N GLU A 521 -6.78 23.90 -22.27
CA GLU A 521 -7.65 22.72 -22.20
C GLU A 521 -7.46 21.96 -20.87
N GLU A 522 -6.21 21.81 -20.44
CA GLU A 522 -5.87 21.15 -19.17
C GLU A 522 -6.38 21.92 -17.94
N LYS A 523 -6.55 23.25 -18.08
CA LYS A 523 -7.05 24.14 -17.01
C LYS A 523 -8.57 24.23 -16.93
N THR A 524 -9.29 23.48 -17.76
CA THR A 524 -10.76 23.44 -17.69
C THR A 524 -11.21 23.03 -16.28
N PRO A 525 -12.20 23.73 -15.68
CA PRO A 525 -12.61 23.46 -14.28
C PRO A 525 -13.17 22.05 -14.06
N TYR A 526 -13.80 21.47 -15.08
CA TYR A 526 -14.39 20.13 -15.03
C TYR A 526 -13.92 19.29 -16.20
N HIS A 527 -13.59 18.04 -15.92
CA HIS A 527 -13.36 17.03 -16.94
C HIS A 527 -14.71 16.50 -17.43
N THR A 528 -15.06 16.77 -18.69
CA THR A 528 -16.39 16.48 -19.23
C THR A 528 -16.51 15.14 -19.95
N GLU A 529 -15.40 14.48 -20.22
CA GLU A 529 -15.37 13.11 -20.75
C GLU A 529 -15.27 12.10 -19.60
N PRO A 530 -15.69 10.84 -19.77
CA PRO A 530 -15.55 9.88 -18.69
C PRO A 530 -14.09 9.48 -18.47
N GLY A 531 -13.68 9.51 -17.20
CA GLY A 531 -12.28 9.40 -16.80
C GLY A 531 -11.98 10.12 -15.49
N THR A 532 -10.71 10.11 -15.10
CA THR A 532 -10.22 10.82 -13.91
C THR A 532 -8.92 11.55 -14.21
N ILE A 533 -8.82 12.78 -13.71
CA ILE A 533 -7.61 13.59 -13.68
C ILE A 533 -7.24 13.79 -12.21
N ILE A 534 -5.99 13.50 -11.85
CA ILE A 534 -5.41 13.79 -10.54
C ILE A 534 -4.15 14.64 -10.75
N ALA A 535 -4.08 15.81 -10.13
CA ALA A 535 -2.89 16.64 -10.08
C ALA A 535 -2.38 16.75 -8.63
N VAL A 536 -1.13 16.38 -8.41
CA VAL A 536 -0.47 16.37 -7.10
C VAL A 536 0.64 17.41 -7.11
N ARG A 537 0.59 18.36 -6.17
CA ARG A 537 1.68 19.29 -5.90
C ARG A 537 2.62 18.70 -4.86
N THR A 538 3.91 18.66 -5.17
CA THR A 538 4.94 18.09 -4.31
C THR A 538 6.28 18.84 -4.42
N ASN A 539 7.18 18.56 -3.49
CA ASN A 539 8.54 19.12 -3.43
C ASN A 539 9.63 18.03 -3.59
N LEU A 540 9.31 16.87 -4.17
CA LEU A 540 10.22 15.73 -4.28
C LEU A 540 11.62 16.06 -4.81
N TYR A 541 11.76 16.95 -5.80
CA TYR A 541 13.08 17.27 -6.36
C TYR A 541 13.97 18.02 -5.36
N GLN A 542 13.39 18.78 -4.44
CA GLN A 542 14.12 19.50 -3.39
C GLN A 542 14.80 18.54 -2.40
N THR A 543 14.38 17.27 -2.35
CA THR A 543 15.02 16.24 -1.52
C THR A 543 16.38 15.79 -2.07
N GLY A 544 16.69 16.10 -3.34
CA GLY A 544 17.91 15.67 -4.02
C GLY A 544 17.99 14.17 -4.35
N LYS A 545 16.95 13.39 -4.04
CA LYS A 545 16.89 11.94 -4.28
C LYS A 545 16.61 11.57 -5.74
N TYR A 546 15.83 12.41 -6.45
CA TYR A 546 15.39 12.18 -7.83
C TYR A 546 15.74 13.37 -8.70
N ARG A 547 16.08 13.12 -9.97
CA ARG A 547 16.39 14.17 -10.95
C ARG A 547 15.16 14.66 -11.70
N GLY A 548 14.13 13.82 -11.80
CA GLY A 548 12.91 14.10 -12.54
C GLY A 548 11.84 13.04 -12.27
N PHE A 549 10.61 13.28 -12.73
CA PHE A 549 9.51 12.32 -12.61
C PHE A 549 9.68 11.18 -13.60
N ARG A 550 10.34 11.40 -14.74
CA ARG A 550 10.62 10.31 -15.70
C ARG A 550 11.43 9.20 -15.04
N GLU A 551 12.49 9.55 -14.31
CA GLU A 551 13.30 8.60 -13.54
C GLU A 551 12.47 7.78 -12.53
N ILE A 552 11.40 8.37 -11.99
CA ILE A 552 10.49 7.71 -11.05
C ILE A 552 9.50 6.80 -11.82
N ILE A 553 8.92 7.28 -12.92
CA ILE A 553 7.96 6.51 -13.72
C ILE A 553 8.63 5.29 -14.36
N ASP A 554 9.86 5.43 -14.85
CA ASP A 554 10.67 4.35 -15.44
C ASP A 554 10.93 3.20 -14.44
N GLN A 555 10.83 3.46 -13.12
CA GLN A 555 10.94 2.42 -12.09
C GLN A 555 9.66 1.61 -11.90
N TYR A 556 8.52 2.04 -12.45
CA TYR A 556 7.20 1.45 -12.23
C TYR A 556 6.49 1.05 -13.53
N VAL A 557 6.89 1.59 -14.69
CA VAL A 557 6.24 1.31 -15.97
C VAL A 557 7.18 0.55 -16.89
N LEU A 558 6.76 -0.66 -17.25
CA LEU A 558 7.38 -1.46 -18.31
C LEU A 558 6.26 -2.11 -19.11
N CYS A 559 6.26 -1.98 -20.43
CA CYS A 559 5.29 -2.66 -21.30
C CYS A 559 3.83 -2.59 -20.80
N PRO A 560 3.27 -1.43 -20.43
CA PRO A 560 1.94 -1.37 -19.82
C PRO A 560 0.86 -1.91 -20.77
N GLU A 561 -0.21 -2.46 -20.18
CA GLU A 561 -1.39 -2.95 -20.93
C GLU A 561 -2.19 -1.80 -21.58
N VAL A 562 -2.07 -0.61 -21.02
CA VAL A 562 -2.72 0.62 -21.47
C VAL A 562 -1.65 1.58 -21.99
N PRO A 563 -1.81 2.18 -23.18
CA PRO A 563 -0.93 3.26 -23.65
C PRO A 563 -0.73 4.35 -22.61
N ILE A 564 0.53 4.71 -22.36
CA ILE A 564 0.92 5.80 -21.45
C ILE A 564 1.75 6.80 -22.23
N HIS A 565 1.25 8.03 -22.32
CA HIS A 565 1.99 9.18 -22.83
C HIS A 565 2.52 10.01 -21.67
N PHE A 566 3.80 10.34 -21.68
CA PHE A 566 4.42 11.24 -20.71
C PHE A 566 4.89 12.52 -21.41
N GLU A 567 4.60 13.66 -20.80
CA GLU A 567 5.07 14.96 -21.27
C GLU A 567 5.53 15.83 -20.10
N SER A 568 6.74 16.37 -20.21
CA SER A 568 7.31 17.30 -19.24
C SER A 568 7.87 18.52 -19.94
N VAL A 569 7.66 19.69 -19.32
CA VAL A 569 8.27 20.94 -19.78
C VAL A 569 9.81 20.85 -19.69
N GLU A 570 10.32 20.13 -18.69
CA GLU A 570 11.75 19.98 -18.42
C GLU A 570 12.39 18.72 -19.06
N GLU A 571 11.67 17.59 -19.13
CA GLU A 571 12.21 16.28 -19.54
C GLU A 571 11.78 15.83 -20.95
N GLY A 572 10.91 16.58 -21.62
CA GLY A 572 10.40 16.29 -22.96
C GLY A 572 9.22 15.32 -22.98
N SER A 573 8.92 14.77 -24.17
CA SER A 573 7.79 13.86 -24.41
C SER A 573 8.26 12.43 -24.68
N TYR A 574 7.51 11.45 -24.19
CA TYR A 574 7.83 10.03 -24.33
C TYR A 574 6.59 9.14 -24.28
N ASP A 575 6.45 8.23 -25.24
CA ASP A 575 5.43 7.18 -25.24
C ASP A 575 6.02 5.86 -24.74
N TYR A 576 5.40 5.28 -23.71
CA TYR A 576 5.80 3.98 -23.20
C TYR A 576 5.30 2.88 -24.14
N LEU A 577 6.23 2.02 -24.58
CA LEU A 577 5.93 0.85 -25.41
C LEU A 577 4.91 -0.04 -24.70
N THR A 578 3.78 -0.35 -25.32
CA THR A 578 2.78 -1.26 -24.72
C THR A 578 3.20 -2.73 -24.84
N GLU A 579 2.59 -3.60 -24.03
CA GLU A 579 2.80 -5.06 -24.15
C GLU A 579 2.54 -5.59 -25.57
N LYS A 580 1.45 -5.15 -26.21
CA LYS A 580 1.10 -5.59 -27.56
C LYS A 580 2.19 -5.19 -28.55
N GLU A 581 2.62 -3.94 -28.51
CA GLU A 581 3.68 -3.45 -29.39
C GLU A 581 5.02 -4.13 -29.12
N PHE A 582 5.31 -4.45 -27.86
CA PHE A 582 6.47 -5.25 -27.49
C PHE A 582 6.42 -6.63 -28.14
N MET A 583 5.34 -7.40 -27.95
CA MET A 583 5.20 -8.73 -28.54
C MET A 583 5.21 -8.68 -30.09
N ASP A 584 4.55 -7.69 -30.69
CA ASP A 584 4.58 -7.46 -32.14
C ASP A 584 6.02 -7.21 -32.64
N ARG A 585 6.85 -6.50 -31.87
CA ARG A 585 8.27 -6.30 -32.18
C ARG A 585 9.05 -7.61 -32.07
N ILE A 586 8.84 -8.39 -31.01
CA ILE A 586 9.50 -9.70 -30.81
C ILE A 586 9.20 -10.64 -31.98
N HIS A 587 7.92 -10.75 -32.38
CA HIS A 587 7.51 -11.60 -33.51
C HIS A 587 8.06 -11.13 -34.86
N ARG A 588 8.26 -9.82 -35.04
CA ARG A 588 8.94 -9.27 -36.23
C ARG A 588 10.43 -9.58 -36.22
N LEU A 589 11.12 -9.47 -35.09
CA LEU A 589 12.55 -9.74 -34.97
C LEU A 589 12.90 -11.19 -35.35
N LYS A 590 12.06 -12.16 -35.00
CA LYS A 590 12.23 -13.58 -35.40
C LYS A 590 12.21 -13.82 -36.91
N LYS A 591 11.72 -12.85 -37.70
CA LYS A 591 11.57 -12.94 -39.16
C LYS A 591 12.46 -11.93 -39.90
N ALA A 592 13.40 -11.29 -39.21
CA ALA A 592 14.26 -10.27 -39.80
C ALA A 592 15.29 -10.87 -40.77
N GLU A 593 15.68 -10.11 -41.80
CA GLU A 593 16.76 -10.52 -42.70
C GLU A 593 18.09 -10.61 -41.93
N GLY A 594 18.81 -11.73 -42.11
CA GLY A 594 20.09 -11.99 -41.44
C GLY A 594 20.00 -12.82 -40.15
N THR A 595 18.80 -13.27 -39.76
CA THR A 595 18.65 -14.29 -38.70
C THR A 595 18.76 -15.71 -39.26
N ASP A 596 19.17 -16.67 -38.43
CA ASP A 596 19.12 -18.09 -38.80
C ASP A 596 17.66 -18.60 -38.93
N GLU A 597 17.48 -19.84 -39.37
CA GLU A 597 16.19 -20.52 -39.52
C GLU A 597 15.35 -20.59 -38.22
N ASN A 598 15.97 -20.31 -37.06
CA ASN A 598 15.35 -20.26 -35.75
C ASN A 598 15.31 -18.83 -35.14
N GLY A 599 15.52 -17.78 -35.96
CA GLY A 599 15.42 -16.38 -35.53
C GLY A 599 16.58 -15.87 -34.66
N GLY A 600 17.74 -16.52 -34.71
CA GLY A 600 18.93 -16.13 -33.95
C GLY A 600 19.85 -15.15 -34.71
N PHE A 601 20.41 -14.18 -34.00
CA PHE A 601 21.39 -13.22 -34.51
C PHE A 601 22.81 -13.76 -34.32
N GLU A 602 23.49 -14.07 -35.42
CA GLU A 602 24.82 -14.67 -35.41
C GLU A 602 25.92 -13.61 -35.38
N PHE A 603 26.80 -13.70 -34.37
CA PHE A 603 27.96 -12.85 -34.19
C PHE A 603 29.22 -13.70 -34.24
N LEU A 604 29.84 -13.77 -35.42
CA LEU A 604 31.07 -14.53 -35.63
C LEU A 604 32.31 -13.73 -35.21
N LEU A 605 33.36 -14.44 -34.77
CA LEU A 605 34.65 -13.81 -34.45
C LEU A 605 35.25 -13.12 -35.68
N SER A 606 35.90 -11.96 -35.53
CA SER A 606 36.50 -11.24 -36.67
C SER A 606 37.74 -11.96 -37.24
N ASP A 607 38.24 -11.54 -38.40
CA ASP A 607 39.44 -12.15 -39.02
C ASP A 607 40.69 -11.92 -38.16
N GLU A 608 40.75 -10.78 -37.48
CA GLU A 608 41.82 -10.43 -36.53
C GLU A 608 41.77 -11.34 -35.29
N ASP A 609 40.57 -11.60 -34.78
CA ASP A 609 40.37 -12.52 -33.65
C ASP A 609 40.76 -13.96 -34.00
N MET A 610 40.36 -14.43 -35.18
CA MET A 610 40.72 -15.76 -35.68
C MET A 610 42.23 -15.90 -35.87
N LYS A 611 42.90 -14.86 -36.37
CA LYS A 611 44.36 -14.84 -36.49
C LYS A 611 45.01 -14.95 -35.11
N THR A 612 44.53 -14.15 -34.15
CA THR A 612 45.10 -14.14 -32.81
C THR A 612 44.91 -15.48 -32.09
N LEU A 613 43.74 -16.11 -32.25
CA LEU A 613 43.47 -17.47 -31.76
C LEU A 613 44.44 -18.50 -32.36
N SER A 614 44.70 -18.44 -33.66
CA SER A 614 45.65 -19.34 -34.34
C SER A 614 47.10 -19.16 -33.88
N GLU A 615 47.50 -17.93 -33.53
CA GLU A 615 48.85 -17.62 -33.02
C GLU A 615 49.04 -18.14 -31.58
N ARG A 616 47.98 -18.13 -30.77
CA ARG A 616 48.03 -18.64 -29.39
C ARG A 616 47.82 -20.15 -29.27
N VAL A 617 47.14 -20.78 -30.24
CA VAL A 617 46.87 -22.22 -30.29
C VAL A 617 47.42 -22.83 -31.57
N PRO A 618 48.74 -23.06 -31.66
CA PRO A 618 49.32 -23.68 -32.84
C PRO A 618 48.71 -25.06 -33.12
N GLY A 619 48.21 -25.27 -34.35
CA GLY A 619 47.61 -26.54 -34.78
C GLY A 619 46.08 -26.63 -34.62
N LEU A 620 45.42 -25.57 -34.13
CA LEU A 620 43.96 -25.49 -34.10
C LEU A 620 43.39 -25.41 -35.52
N THR A 621 42.52 -26.36 -35.88
CA THR A 621 41.84 -26.37 -37.19
C THR A 621 40.34 -26.16 -36.96
N CYS A 622 39.82 -25.07 -37.52
CA CYS A 622 38.42 -24.67 -37.39
C CYS A 622 37.62 -25.19 -38.59
N ARG A 623 36.54 -25.96 -38.33
CA ARG A 623 35.56 -26.41 -39.34
C ARG A 623 34.44 -25.40 -39.53
N LYS A 624 33.88 -24.91 -38.42
CA LYS A 624 32.86 -23.84 -38.39
C LYS A 624 33.39 -22.71 -37.54
N ARG A 625 33.41 -21.50 -38.13
CA ARG A 625 33.92 -20.30 -37.47
C ARG A 625 33.21 -20.10 -36.12
N PRO A 626 33.96 -19.90 -35.02
CA PRO A 626 33.35 -19.68 -33.73
C PRO A 626 32.68 -18.31 -33.61
N GLY A 627 31.76 -18.20 -32.67
CA GLY A 627 30.99 -16.98 -32.41
C GLY A 627 29.98 -17.16 -31.30
N VAL A 628 29.08 -16.19 -31.17
CA VAL A 628 27.92 -16.23 -30.28
C VAL A 628 26.66 -16.01 -31.12
N ILE A 629 25.61 -16.79 -30.88
CA ILE A 629 24.28 -16.53 -31.41
C ILE A 629 23.37 -16.04 -30.28
N ILE A 630 22.67 -14.93 -30.50
CA ILE A 630 21.66 -14.45 -29.56
C ILE A 630 20.28 -14.84 -30.08
N ARG A 631 19.52 -15.55 -29.27
CA ARG A 631 18.16 -15.99 -29.61
C ARG A 631 17.14 -15.23 -28.78
N CYS A 632 16.05 -14.85 -29.43
CA CYS A 632 14.89 -14.26 -28.80
C CYS A 632 13.71 -15.21 -28.94
N VAL A 633 13.20 -15.68 -27.82
CA VAL A 633 12.13 -16.67 -27.74
C VAL A 633 10.88 -16.01 -27.17
N ALA A 634 9.77 -16.09 -27.89
CA ALA A 634 8.48 -15.60 -27.44
C ALA A 634 7.79 -16.72 -26.64
N LEU A 635 7.24 -16.39 -25.48
CA LEU A 635 6.63 -17.39 -24.60
C LEU A 635 5.30 -17.91 -25.17
N ASP A 636 4.61 -17.09 -25.96
CA ASP A 636 3.38 -17.45 -26.67
C ASP A 636 3.60 -18.43 -27.83
N ASP A 637 4.85 -18.72 -28.21
CA ASP A 637 5.19 -19.84 -29.12
C ASP A 637 4.91 -21.22 -28.48
N TYR A 638 4.98 -21.32 -27.15
CA TYR A 638 4.80 -22.58 -26.43
C TYR A 638 3.43 -22.70 -25.78
N MET A 639 2.91 -21.60 -25.23
CA MET A 639 1.63 -21.58 -24.53
C MET A 639 0.83 -20.35 -24.97
N GLN A 640 -0.25 -20.57 -25.73
CA GLN A 640 -1.15 -19.50 -26.14
C GLN A 640 -2.08 -19.16 -24.98
N SER A 641 -1.80 -18.08 -24.27
CA SER A 641 -2.63 -17.59 -23.17
C SER A 641 -2.89 -16.09 -23.31
N PRO A 642 -4.14 -15.62 -23.11
CA PRO A 642 -4.43 -14.19 -23.05
C PRO A 642 -3.92 -13.54 -21.75
N TYR A 643 -3.55 -14.34 -20.75
CA TYR A 643 -3.18 -13.88 -19.42
C TYR A 643 -1.68 -14.02 -19.11
N LEU A 644 -0.93 -14.69 -19.98
CA LEU A 644 0.47 -15.03 -19.77
C LEU A 644 1.20 -14.94 -21.11
N THR A 645 2.17 -14.04 -21.19
CA THR A 645 3.03 -13.87 -22.36
C THR A 645 4.38 -13.31 -21.96
N GLY A 646 5.25 -13.01 -22.93
CA GLY A 646 6.59 -12.49 -22.66
C GLY A 646 7.61 -12.96 -23.67
N ALA A 647 8.86 -12.60 -23.40
CA ALA A 647 9.99 -13.04 -24.18
C ALA A 647 11.21 -13.32 -23.31
N THR A 648 12.01 -14.29 -23.72
CA THR A 648 13.30 -14.62 -23.10
C THR A 648 14.40 -14.53 -24.14
N LEU A 649 15.53 -13.97 -23.73
CA LEU A 649 16.74 -13.88 -24.52
C LEU A 649 17.86 -14.66 -23.85
N TYR A 650 18.51 -15.48 -24.66
CA TYR A 650 19.69 -16.24 -24.29
C TYR A 650 20.70 -16.20 -25.43
N ALA A 651 21.95 -16.46 -25.06
CA ALA A 651 23.05 -16.56 -25.98
C ALA A 651 23.58 -17.99 -25.99
N GLU A 652 24.07 -18.45 -27.15
CA GLU A 652 24.77 -19.73 -27.30
C GLU A 652 26.09 -19.53 -28.03
N ALA A 653 27.12 -20.24 -27.62
CA ALA A 653 28.38 -20.28 -28.32
C ALA A 653 28.27 -21.27 -29.50
N ILE A 654 28.74 -20.83 -30.65
CA ILE A 654 28.80 -21.64 -31.87
C ILE A 654 30.24 -21.78 -32.32
N GLY A 655 30.51 -22.84 -33.09
CA GLY A 655 31.83 -23.13 -33.62
C GLY A 655 32.14 -24.62 -33.56
N GLU A 656 32.92 -25.11 -34.52
CA GLU A 656 33.34 -26.52 -34.58
C GLU A 656 34.83 -26.57 -34.89
N PHE A 657 35.56 -27.38 -34.13
CA PHE A 657 37.01 -27.55 -34.25
C PHE A 657 37.37 -29.02 -34.38
N GLU A 658 38.44 -29.30 -35.13
CA GLU A 658 39.05 -30.64 -35.10
C GLU A 658 39.67 -30.92 -33.72
N PRO A 659 39.65 -32.18 -33.22
CA PRO A 659 40.32 -32.53 -31.97
C PRO A 659 41.80 -32.16 -31.99
N LEU A 660 42.22 -31.36 -31.01
CA LEU A 660 43.58 -30.86 -30.89
C LEU A 660 44.48 -31.94 -30.29
N LYS A 661 45.62 -32.22 -30.93
CA LYS A 661 46.63 -33.14 -30.36
C LYS A 661 47.40 -32.42 -29.27
N VAL A 662 47.36 -32.94 -28.05
CA VAL A 662 48.04 -32.35 -26.88
C VAL A 662 48.92 -33.41 -26.21
N THR A 663 50.08 -32.96 -25.71
CA THR A 663 51.01 -33.81 -24.95
C THR A 663 51.13 -33.27 -23.52
N LEU A 664 50.67 -34.03 -22.54
CA LEU A 664 50.79 -33.73 -21.10
C LEU A 664 51.82 -34.67 -20.48
N GLY A 665 53.10 -34.28 -20.55
CA GLY A 665 54.19 -35.14 -20.07
C GLY A 665 54.40 -36.36 -20.94
N ALA A 666 54.10 -37.55 -20.40
CA ALA A 666 54.13 -38.81 -21.15
C ALA A 666 52.79 -39.13 -21.84
N ILE A 667 51.70 -38.44 -21.45
CA ILE A 667 50.36 -38.67 -21.98
C ILE A 667 50.24 -37.95 -23.31
N HIS A 668 50.01 -38.72 -24.39
CA HIS A 668 49.75 -38.20 -25.72
C HIS A 668 48.29 -38.45 -26.05
N THR A 669 47.50 -37.40 -26.24
CA THR A 669 46.06 -37.54 -26.47
C THR A 669 45.51 -36.51 -27.45
N LYS A 670 44.26 -36.70 -27.84
CA LYS A 670 43.45 -35.70 -28.55
C LYS A 670 42.45 -35.10 -27.57
N VAL A 671 42.36 -33.79 -27.56
CA VAL A 671 41.49 -33.01 -26.67
C VAL A 671 40.41 -32.37 -27.52
N LYS A 672 39.16 -32.44 -27.07
CA LYS A 672 38.04 -31.79 -27.76
C LYS A 672 38.15 -30.28 -27.53
N VAL A 673 37.97 -29.47 -28.57
CA VAL A 673 37.93 -28.01 -28.44
C VAL A 673 36.48 -27.56 -28.60
N VAL A 674 35.96 -26.84 -27.59
CA VAL A 674 34.56 -26.48 -27.52
C VAL A 674 34.42 -24.98 -27.26
N PRO A 675 33.62 -24.26 -28.06
CA PRO A 675 33.26 -22.88 -27.77
C PRO A 675 32.24 -22.82 -26.64
N GLY A 676 32.34 -21.81 -25.79
CA GLY A 676 31.43 -21.54 -24.67
C GLY A 676 31.24 -20.05 -24.46
N ILE A 677 30.35 -19.67 -23.55
CA ILE A 677 30.09 -18.27 -23.20
C ILE A 677 30.72 -17.94 -21.86
N MET A 678 31.25 -16.72 -21.73
CA MET A 678 31.72 -16.18 -20.45
C MET A 678 31.42 -14.69 -20.33
N ASN A 679 31.24 -14.24 -19.09
CA ASN A 679 31.11 -12.83 -18.72
C ASN A 679 32.44 -12.28 -18.20
N VAL A 680 32.80 -11.04 -18.55
CA VAL A 680 34.04 -10.38 -18.11
C VAL A 680 33.77 -9.51 -16.87
N PRO A 681 34.42 -9.78 -15.72
CA PRO A 681 34.24 -8.98 -14.52
C PRO A 681 34.56 -7.49 -14.78
N GLY A 682 33.60 -6.60 -14.51
CA GLY A 682 33.76 -5.15 -14.65
C GLY A 682 33.24 -4.53 -15.94
N THR A 683 32.81 -5.33 -16.93
CA THR A 683 32.11 -4.85 -18.14
C THR A 683 30.79 -5.59 -18.29
N PRO A 684 29.74 -5.16 -17.57
CA PRO A 684 28.50 -5.91 -17.46
C PRO A 684 27.91 -6.23 -18.85
N ALA A 685 27.79 -5.25 -19.74
CA ALA A 685 27.08 -5.39 -21.02
C ALA A 685 27.86 -6.14 -22.14
N THR A 686 28.82 -7.00 -21.83
CA THR A 686 29.66 -7.67 -22.85
C THR A 686 29.59 -9.19 -22.75
N LEU A 687 29.10 -9.84 -23.81
CA LEU A 687 29.18 -11.31 -23.97
C LEU A 687 30.49 -11.67 -24.67
N CYS A 688 31.19 -12.70 -24.19
CA CYS A 688 32.42 -13.17 -24.80
C CYS A 688 32.29 -14.62 -25.27
N CYS A 689 32.84 -14.91 -26.46
CA CYS A 689 33.06 -16.27 -26.93
C CYS A 689 34.37 -16.78 -26.29
N LYS A 690 34.27 -17.88 -25.54
CA LYS A 690 35.39 -18.55 -24.87
C LYS A 690 35.70 -19.85 -25.60
N ILE A 691 36.96 -20.11 -25.92
CA ILE A 691 37.37 -21.39 -26.50
C ILE A 691 38.03 -22.25 -25.41
N SER A 692 37.41 -23.39 -25.10
CA SER A 692 37.83 -24.31 -24.03
C SER A 692 38.34 -25.63 -24.58
N LEU A 693 39.28 -26.26 -23.85
CA LEU A 693 39.78 -27.60 -24.12
C LEU A 693 39.17 -28.60 -23.13
N CYS A 694 38.47 -29.62 -23.63
CA CYS A 694 37.80 -30.66 -22.82
C CYS A 694 38.53 -32.00 -22.95
N PHE A 695 39.01 -32.53 -21.82
CA PHE A 695 39.64 -33.84 -21.72
C PHE A 695 38.58 -34.93 -21.54
N SER A 696 38.90 -36.18 -21.91
CA SER A 696 38.03 -37.31 -21.61
C SER A 696 38.08 -37.68 -20.13
N GLU A 697 37.01 -38.25 -19.59
CA GLU A 697 36.93 -38.66 -18.16
C GLU A 697 38.11 -39.54 -17.73
N GLU A 698 38.51 -40.53 -18.53
CA GLU A 698 39.68 -41.38 -18.25
C GLU A 698 40.99 -40.58 -18.09
N ILE A 699 41.14 -39.48 -18.84
CA ILE A 699 42.33 -38.62 -18.78
C ILE A 699 42.22 -37.66 -17.61
N GLU A 700 41.03 -37.14 -17.32
CA GLU A 700 40.79 -36.35 -16.10
C GLU A 700 41.07 -37.16 -14.83
N GLU A 701 40.67 -38.43 -14.77
CA GLU A 701 41.01 -39.32 -13.65
C GLU A 701 42.52 -39.56 -13.52
N GLN A 702 43.24 -39.72 -14.64
CA GLN A 702 44.70 -39.83 -14.62
C GLN A 702 45.36 -38.53 -14.13
N ILE A 703 44.86 -37.37 -14.57
CA ILE A 703 45.34 -36.06 -14.11
C ILE A 703 45.04 -35.89 -12.62
N LYS A 704 43.82 -36.25 -12.17
CA LYS A 704 43.41 -36.25 -10.77
C LYS A 704 44.33 -37.11 -9.91
N ALA A 705 44.61 -38.34 -10.33
CA ALA A 705 45.53 -39.22 -9.63
C ALA A 705 46.96 -38.64 -9.55
N ILE A 706 47.44 -37.98 -10.61
CA ILE A 706 48.73 -37.29 -10.63
C ILE A 706 48.74 -36.10 -9.66
N VAL A 707 47.68 -35.29 -9.64
CA VAL A 707 47.54 -34.11 -8.77
C VAL A 707 47.48 -34.54 -7.31
N GLU A 708 46.60 -35.48 -6.96
CA GLU A 708 46.42 -35.93 -5.58
C GLU A 708 47.66 -36.70 -5.05
N SER A 709 48.39 -37.39 -5.93
CA SER A 709 49.66 -38.07 -5.59
C SER A 709 50.83 -37.10 -5.36
N ASN A 710 50.92 -36.02 -6.16
CA ASN A 710 52.02 -35.06 -6.06
C ASN A 710 51.72 -33.88 -5.12
N PHE A 711 50.46 -33.64 -4.74
CA PHE A 711 50.01 -32.53 -3.87
C PHE A 711 49.11 -33.02 -2.72
N PRO A 712 49.65 -33.68 -1.68
CA PRO A 712 48.87 -34.21 -0.56
C PRO A 712 48.11 -33.12 0.21
N GLY A 713 46.79 -33.27 0.37
CA GLY A 713 45.93 -32.32 1.09
C GLY A 713 45.22 -31.28 0.21
N ILE A 714 45.54 -31.23 -1.09
CA ILE A 714 44.76 -30.49 -2.09
C ILE A 714 43.93 -31.51 -2.86
N THR A 715 42.61 -31.44 -2.75
CA THR A 715 41.71 -32.28 -3.57
C THR A 715 41.76 -31.81 -5.02
N PHE A 716 41.54 -32.70 -5.98
CA PHE A 716 41.48 -32.31 -7.38
C PHE A 716 40.48 -31.19 -7.65
N GLU A 717 39.35 -31.14 -6.94
CA GLU A 717 38.37 -30.06 -7.08
C GLU A 717 38.85 -28.72 -6.50
N ARG A 718 39.63 -28.75 -5.43
CA ARG A 718 40.26 -27.55 -4.88
C ARG A 718 41.37 -27.05 -5.80
N TRP A 719 42.13 -27.97 -6.38
CA TRP A 719 43.11 -27.66 -7.42
C TRP A 719 42.46 -27.07 -8.69
N LYS A 720 41.28 -27.59 -9.10
CA LYS A 720 40.44 -27.08 -10.19
C LYS A 720 39.80 -25.72 -9.86
N GLY A 721 39.49 -25.45 -8.59
CA GLY A 721 38.73 -24.26 -8.12
C GLY A 721 39.54 -23.06 -7.60
N ASP A 722 40.66 -23.24 -6.91
CA ASP A 722 41.39 -22.14 -6.21
C ASP A 722 42.17 -21.18 -7.16
N HIS A 723 42.13 -21.40 -8.49
CA HIS A 723 43.06 -20.76 -9.45
C HIS A 723 42.39 -19.77 -10.43
N GLU A 724 41.11 -19.42 -10.23
CA GLU A 724 40.31 -18.51 -11.08
C GLU A 724 40.46 -17.00 -10.73
N TYR A 725 41.16 -16.61 -9.66
CA TYR A 725 41.11 -15.23 -9.12
C TYR A 725 42.31 -14.30 -9.40
N ASP A 726 43.18 -14.59 -10.38
CA ASP A 726 44.19 -13.61 -10.82
C ASP A 726 44.16 -13.40 -12.35
N LEU A 727 43.51 -12.31 -12.74
CA LEU A 727 43.23 -11.86 -14.12
C LEU A 727 44.30 -10.89 -14.65
N ARG A 728 45.58 -11.05 -14.28
CA ARG A 728 46.68 -10.29 -14.91
C ARG A 728 47.77 -11.21 -15.44
N ILE A 729 47.72 -11.43 -16.76
CA ILE A 729 48.84 -11.74 -17.66
C ILE A 729 49.82 -12.83 -17.17
N MET A 730 49.69 -14.06 -17.68
CA MET A 730 50.84 -14.95 -17.88
C MET A 730 50.74 -15.69 -19.22
N LYS A 731 51.75 -15.49 -20.07
CA LYS A 731 51.95 -16.19 -21.35
C LYS A 731 52.38 -17.63 -21.09
N VAL A 732 51.67 -18.60 -21.67
CA VAL A 732 52.25 -19.92 -21.96
C VAL A 732 52.44 -19.98 -23.48
N THR A 733 53.69 -19.98 -23.92
CA THR A 733 54.08 -19.91 -25.35
C THR A 733 54.56 -21.22 -25.92
N ASP A 734 54.43 -22.35 -25.22
CA ASP A 734 54.80 -23.63 -25.80
C ASP A 734 54.02 -24.80 -25.18
N LEU A 735 53.13 -25.42 -25.96
CA LEU A 735 52.41 -26.65 -25.59
C LEU A 735 53.32 -27.90 -25.65
N SER A 736 54.55 -27.77 -26.17
CA SER A 736 55.52 -28.86 -26.27
C SER A 736 56.58 -28.88 -25.16
N ASP A 737 56.64 -27.86 -24.29
CA ASP A 737 57.75 -27.70 -23.35
C ASP A 737 57.38 -28.06 -21.90
N ARG A 738 57.54 -29.36 -21.62
CA ARG A 738 57.90 -30.02 -20.34
C ARG A 738 57.20 -29.60 -19.03
N LEU A 739 56.43 -30.58 -18.54
CA LEU A 739 56.38 -31.04 -17.14
C LEU A 739 57.72 -30.84 -16.40
N THR A 740 57.86 -29.72 -15.68
CA THR A 740 59.09 -29.41 -14.93
C THR A 740 58.82 -29.46 -13.44
N LEU A 741 58.73 -30.69 -12.92
CA LEU A 741 58.90 -31.04 -11.49
C LEU A 741 60.20 -30.44 -10.86
N ALA A 742 61.12 -29.89 -11.67
CA ALA A 742 62.39 -29.33 -11.21
C ALA A 742 62.31 -27.89 -10.66
N ARG A 743 61.33 -27.06 -11.06
CA ARG A 743 61.21 -25.66 -10.54
C ARG A 743 60.52 -25.55 -9.17
N TYR A 744 59.76 -26.58 -8.77
CA TYR A 744 59.02 -26.59 -7.50
C TYR A 744 59.90 -26.79 -6.26
N ARG A 745 61.09 -27.42 -6.39
CA ARG A 745 62.02 -27.52 -5.24
C ARG A 745 62.54 -26.17 -4.76
N GLN A 746 62.36 -25.08 -5.52
CA GLN A 746 62.89 -23.74 -5.18
C GLN A 746 61.82 -22.70 -4.83
N LEU A 747 60.56 -22.88 -5.23
CA LEU A 747 59.47 -21.94 -4.95
C LEU A 747 58.40 -22.68 -4.14
N LYS A 748 58.24 -22.32 -2.87
CA LYS A 748 57.24 -22.89 -1.95
C LYS A 748 55.79 -22.47 -2.29
N GLU A 749 55.47 -22.32 -3.57
CA GLU A 749 54.12 -22.01 -4.07
C GLU A 749 53.83 -22.86 -5.32
N PRO A 750 52.61 -23.41 -5.45
CA PRO A 750 52.23 -24.27 -6.58
C PRO A 750 52.29 -23.51 -7.91
N LEU A 751 53.11 -24.03 -8.84
CA LEU A 751 53.06 -23.64 -10.25
C LEU A 751 51.74 -24.13 -10.85
N CYS A 752 50.86 -23.20 -11.17
CA CYS A 752 49.53 -23.43 -11.71
C CYS A 752 49.55 -24.27 -12.99
N PHE A 753 48.83 -25.38 -13.02
CA PHE A 753 48.29 -25.95 -14.27
C PHE A 753 46.89 -25.32 -14.43
N ARG A 754 46.74 -24.37 -15.35
CA ARG A 754 45.40 -23.86 -15.70
C ARG A 754 44.90 -24.62 -16.92
N ASN A 755 43.57 -24.85 -16.98
CA ASN A 755 42.85 -24.94 -18.24
C ASN A 755 43.49 -23.95 -19.22
N VAL A 756 43.90 -24.41 -20.40
CA VAL A 756 44.42 -23.48 -21.39
C VAL A 756 43.22 -22.66 -21.86
N ASP A 757 42.96 -21.56 -21.18
CA ASP A 757 41.93 -20.59 -21.51
C ASP A 757 42.49 -19.80 -22.69
N LEU A 758 42.23 -20.33 -23.88
CA LEU A 758 42.85 -19.88 -25.12
C LEU A 758 42.12 -18.65 -25.59
N GLN A 759 42.47 -17.55 -24.94
CA GLN A 759 42.21 -16.19 -25.38
C GLN A 759 40.74 -15.76 -25.44
N TYR A 760 40.47 -14.72 -24.66
CA TYR A 760 39.25 -13.94 -24.76
C TYR A 760 39.20 -13.22 -26.09
N VAL A 761 38.16 -13.48 -26.86
CA VAL A 761 37.75 -12.58 -27.94
C VAL A 761 36.53 -11.84 -27.44
N GLN A 762 36.74 -10.54 -27.16
CA GLN A 762 35.73 -9.67 -26.60
C GLN A 762 34.89 -9.09 -27.75
N GLN A 763 33.70 -9.65 -27.98
CA GLN A 763 32.74 -9.03 -28.87
C GLN A 763 31.88 -8.06 -28.07
N ARG A 764 32.21 -6.77 -28.16
CA ARG A 764 31.40 -5.71 -27.56
C ARG A 764 30.05 -5.67 -28.26
N LEU A 765 28.98 -5.95 -27.52
CA LEU A 765 27.60 -5.61 -27.89
C LEU A 765 27.36 -4.09 -27.83
N GLU A 766 28.39 -3.26 -28.05
CA GLU A 766 28.25 -1.79 -28.00
C GLU A 766 27.45 -1.27 -29.22
N ASP A 767 27.39 -2.03 -30.32
CA ASP A 767 26.58 -1.70 -31.51
C ASP A 767 25.19 -2.38 -31.55
N SER A 768 24.77 -3.03 -30.44
CA SER A 768 23.50 -3.77 -30.37
C SER A 768 22.25 -2.90 -30.18
N VAL A 769 22.41 -1.57 -30.22
CA VAL A 769 21.32 -0.57 -30.41
C VAL A 769 20.46 -0.90 -31.65
N ALA A 770 21.00 -1.66 -32.60
CA ALA A 770 20.30 -2.08 -33.82
C ALA A 770 19.47 -3.36 -33.69
N ILE A 771 19.75 -4.26 -32.73
CA ILE A 771 19.14 -5.62 -32.69
C ILE A 771 17.96 -5.70 -31.72
N LEU A 772 17.99 -4.88 -30.66
CA LEU A 772 16.82 -4.53 -29.88
C LEU A 772 16.74 -3.00 -29.92
N PRO A 773 15.58 -2.39 -30.21
CA PRO A 773 15.45 -0.94 -30.19
C PRO A 773 16.10 -0.42 -28.91
N GLY A 774 17.10 0.47 -28.99
CA GLY A 774 17.92 0.92 -27.85
C GLY A 774 17.12 1.25 -26.58
N ASN A 775 15.88 1.69 -26.76
CA ASN A 775 14.90 1.96 -25.69
C ASN A 775 14.51 0.75 -24.82
N ILE A 776 14.66 -0.50 -25.29
CA ILE A 776 14.30 -1.68 -24.51
C ILE A 776 15.32 -1.90 -23.40
N ILE A 777 16.64 -1.79 -23.67
CA ILE A 777 17.68 -2.18 -22.69
C ILE A 777 18.21 -1.00 -21.84
N GLU A 778 18.23 0.22 -22.40
CA GLU A 778 18.82 1.42 -21.77
C GLU A 778 18.16 1.83 -20.44
N GLY A 779 16.90 1.46 -20.19
CA GLY A 779 16.20 1.76 -18.94
C GLY A 779 16.53 0.84 -17.76
N PHE A 780 17.19 -0.30 -17.99
CA PHE A 780 17.34 -1.33 -16.96
C PHE A 780 18.67 -1.22 -16.20
N ASN A 781 18.73 -0.37 -15.17
CA ASN A 781 19.95 -0.16 -14.37
C ASN A 781 20.18 -1.16 -13.20
N ARG A 782 19.31 -2.17 -13.01
CA ARG A 782 19.42 -3.14 -11.89
C ARG A 782 19.46 -4.59 -12.38
N GLU A 783 20.14 -5.45 -11.61
CA GLU A 783 20.41 -6.89 -11.91
C GLU A 783 19.14 -7.76 -11.91
N VAL A 784 18.13 -7.40 -11.13
CA VAL A 784 16.84 -8.08 -11.06
C VAL A 784 15.82 -7.01 -10.68
N PHE A 785 14.67 -6.98 -11.35
CA PHE A 785 13.59 -6.09 -10.94
C PHE A 785 12.23 -6.75 -11.20
N ILE A 786 11.53 -7.10 -10.13
CA ILE A 786 10.13 -7.53 -10.24
C ILE A 786 9.27 -6.26 -10.18
N LEU A 787 8.66 -5.88 -11.31
CA LEU A 787 7.55 -4.92 -11.33
C LEU A 787 6.29 -5.64 -10.87
N SER A 788 6.35 -6.11 -9.61
CA SER A 788 5.41 -7.06 -9.02
C SER A 788 3.97 -6.53 -9.06
N HIS A 789 3.83 -5.21 -9.05
CA HIS A 789 2.55 -4.54 -9.07
C HIS A 789 1.86 -4.48 -10.44
N ASN A 790 2.54 -4.68 -11.56
CA ASN A 790 1.90 -4.75 -12.88
C ASN A 790 1.78 -6.19 -13.39
N GLY A 791 2.18 -7.17 -12.57
CA GLY A 791 2.28 -8.56 -12.98
C GLY A 791 3.46 -8.84 -13.93
N ILE A 792 4.49 -7.98 -13.93
CA ILE A 792 5.65 -8.18 -14.80
C ILE A 792 6.85 -8.66 -13.99
N ILE A 793 7.36 -9.82 -14.38
CA ILE A 793 8.58 -10.41 -13.83
C ILE A 793 9.70 -10.17 -14.84
N CYS A 794 10.66 -9.32 -14.48
CA CYS A 794 11.83 -9.04 -15.30
C CYS A 794 13.10 -9.51 -14.59
N TYR A 795 13.87 -10.33 -15.29
CA TYR A 795 15.17 -10.83 -14.83
C TYR A 795 16.24 -10.37 -15.81
N LYS A 796 17.26 -9.65 -15.33
CA LYS A 796 18.35 -9.11 -16.15
C LYS A 796 19.71 -9.50 -15.57
N ASN A 797 20.13 -10.74 -15.80
CA ASN A 797 21.46 -11.15 -15.37
C ASN A 797 22.53 -10.65 -16.34
N ILE A 798 23.18 -9.58 -15.90
CA ILE A 798 24.40 -9.05 -16.50
C ILE A 798 25.60 -9.21 -15.53
N ARG A 799 25.37 -9.57 -14.25
CA ARG A 799 26.42 -9.85 -13.27
C ARG A 799 26.54 -11.34 -13.01
N GLY A 800 27.51 -11.95 -13.68
CA GLY A 800 27.92 -13.31 -13.40
C GLY A 800 26.96 -14.34 -13.99
N ILE A 801 27.38 -14.92 -15.11
CA ILE A 801 27.04 -16.30 -15.42
C ILE A 801 27.73 -17.11 -14.31
N TYR A 802 27.08 -17.21 -13.15
CA TYR A 802 27.55 -18.10 -12.11
C TYR A 802 27.25 -19.50 -12.59
N LYS A 803 28.31 -20.30 -12.61
CA LYS A 803 28.32 -21.74 -12.89
C LYS A 803 26.96 -22.32 -12.57
N SER A 804 26.28 -22.84 -13.60
CA SER A 804 25.42 -24.00 -13.38
C SER A 804 26.31 -25.03 -12.70
N SER A 805 26.25 -25.09 -11.37
CA SER A 805 27.12 -25.95 -10.60
C SER A 805 26.86 -27.39 -11.05
N TYR A 806 27.91 -28.02 -11.56
CA TYR A 806 28.01 -29.43 -11.93
C TYR A 806 27.43 -29.82 -13.30
N LEU A 807 28.27 -29.70 -14.34
CA LEU A 807 28.55 -30.74 -15.35
C LEU A 807 29.81 -30.33 -16.14
N ASP A 808 30.66 -31.29 -16.46
CA ASP A 808 31.94 -31.15 -17.17
C ASP A 808 31.80 -30.84 -18.68
N ASP A 809 30.79 -30.06 -19.08
CA ASP A 809 30.62 -29.53 -20.43
C ASP A 809 30.72 -27.99 -20.37
N PRO A 810 31.63 -27.33 -21.11
CA PRO A 810 31.74 -25.88 -21.09
C PRO A 810 30.40 -25.25 -21.46
N GLU A 811 29.94 -24.28 -20.66
CA GLU A 811 28.62 -23.65 -20.80
C GLU A 811 28.38 -23.18 -22.26
N ILE A 812 27.65 -24.00 -23.01
CA ILE A 812 27.35 -23.79 -24.43
C ILE A 812 26.40 -22.61 -24.61
N GLY A 813 25.70 -22.17 -23.56
CA GLY A 813 24.86 -20.97 -23.60
C GLY A 813 24.40 -20.49 -22.23
N SER A 814 23.82 -19.28 -22.20
CA SER A 814 23.32 -18.63 -21.00
C SER A 814 22.17 -17.68 -21.31
N ARG A 815 21.14 -17.68 -20.46
CA ARG A 815 20.09 -16.66 -20.42
C ARG A 815 20.62 -15.35 -19.86
N PHE A 816 20.20 -14.21 -20.39
CA PHE A 816 20.58 -12.90 -19.87
C PHE A 816 19.40 -11.94 -19.65
N LEU A 817 18.26 -12.16 -20.30
CA LEU A 817 17.04 -11.37 -20.07
C LEU A 817 15.78 -12.26 -20.18
N SER A 818 14.87 -12.14 -19.22
CA SER A 818 13.51 -12.67 -19.33
C SER A 818 12.51 -11.60 -18.89
N ILE A 819 11.49 -11.37 -19.71
CA ILE A 819 10.34 -10.53 -19.39
C ILE A 819 9.11 -11.42 -19.47
N ILE A 820 8.47 -11.67 -18.33
CA ILE A 820 7.25 -12.47 -18.23
C ILE A 820 6.13 -11.54 -17.78
N MET A 821 5.05 -11.50 -18.55
CA MET A 821 3.91 -10.63 -18.33
C MET A 821 2.71 -11.48 -17.89
N LEU A 822 2.24 -11.23 -16.67
CA LEU A 822 1.17 -11.94 -15.98
C LEU A 822 -0.03 -11.02 -15.79
N LYS A 823 -1.21 -11.47 -16.21
CA LYS A 823 -2.45 -10.70 -16.12
C LYS A 823 -3.48 -11.40 -15.29
N ASP A 824 -4.35 -10.61 -14.67
CA ASP A 824 -5.59 -11.08 -14.08
C ASP A 824 -5.36 -12.27 -13.15
N LYS A 825 -5.94 -13.44 -13.43
CA LYS A 825 -5.77 -14.65 -12.62
C LYS A 825 -4.32 -15.12 -12.49
N TYR A 826 -3.43 -14.77 -13.42
CA TYR A 826 -2.01 -15.16 -13.35
C TYR A 826 -1.18 -14.24 -12.45
N ARG A 827 -1.69 -13.08 -12.02
CA ARG A 827 -0.91 -12.12 -11.25
C ARG A 827 -0.50 -12.67 -9.87
N PRO A 828 0.75 -12.41 -9.44
CA PRO A 828 1.22 -12.80 -8.11
C PRO A 828 0.47 -12.08 -7.00
N MET A 829 0.41 -12.70 -5.83
CA MET A 829 0.13 -12.01 -4.58
C MET A 829 1.41 -11.33 -4.10
N ILE A 830 1.32 -10.04 -3.84
CA ILE A 830 2.44 -9.17 -3.48
C ILE A 830 2.22 -8.60 -2.09
N ASN A 831 3.32 -8.31 -1.40
CA ASN A 831 3.26 -7.68 -0.09
C ASN A 831 2.71 -6.25 -0.17
N LEU A 832 2.36 -5.66 0.97
CA LEU A 832 1.79 -4.29 1.04
C LEU A 832 2.67 -3.22 0.40
N SER A 833 4.00 -3.33 0.58
CA SER A 833 4.95 -2.43 -0.07
C SER A 833 5.07 -2.64 -1.58
N ARG A 834 4.50 -3.74 -2.11
CA ARG A 834 4.50 -4.14 -3.53
C ARG A 834 5.89 -4.26 -4.13
N ASN A 835 6.84 -4.68 -3.32
CA ASN A 835 8.24 -4.86 -3.72
C ASN A 835 8.63 -6.33 -3.85
N ASN A 836 7.88 -7.24 -3.18
CA ASN A 836 8.16 -8.68 -3.19
C ASN A 836 6.89 -9.47 -3.51
N ILE A 837 7.07 -10.61 -4.20
CA ILE A 837 6.03 -11.62 -4.36
C ILE A 837 5.95 -12.44 -3.07
N GLU A 838 4.77 -12.50 -2.47
CA GLU A 838 4.52 -13.35 -1.29
C GLU A 838 4.08 -14.76 -1.70
N GLN A 839 3.22 -14.85 -2.71
CA GLN A 839 2.64 -16.10 -3.14
C GLN A 839 2.30 -16.08 -4.63
N LEU A 840 2.47 -17.23 -5.28
CA LEU A 840 1.90 -17.54 -6.59
C LEU A 840 0.78 -18.54 -6.38
N ASN A 841 -0.34 -18.38 -7.10
CA ASN A 841 -1.32 -19.45 -7.15
C ASN A 841 -0.75 -20.65 -7.92
N LEU A 842 -1.38 -21.81 -7.75
CA LEU A 842 -0.91 -23.06 -8.33
C LEU A 842 -0.83 -22.98 -9.86
N GLU A 843 -1.82 -22.38 -10.50
CA GLU A 843 -1.91 -22.26 -11.97
C GLU A 843 -0.71 -21.47 -12.53
N THR A 844 -0.45 -20.27 -12.01
CA THR A 844 0.72 -19.45 -12.40
C THR A 844 2.01 -20.19 -12.12
N ALA A 845 2.14 -20.82 -10.95
CA ALA A 845 3.33 -21.55 -10.58
C ALA A 845 3.60 -22.71 -11.55
N CYS A 846 2.57 -23.48 -11.91
CA CYS A 846 2.66 -24.57 -12.89
C CYS A 846 3.11 -24.06 -14.26
N ALA A 847 2.45 -23.03 -14.80
CA ALA A 847 2.78 -22.46 -16.10
C ALA A 847 4.22 -21.93 -16.16
N LEU A 848 4.65 -21.20 -15.13
CA LEU A 848 6.03 -20.70 -15.01
C LEU A 848 7.06 -21.82 -14.96
N ARG A 849 6.76 -22.92 -14.25
CA ARG A 849 7.65 -24.09 -14.17
C ARG A 849 7.70 -24.88 -15.47
N ILE A 850 6.61 -24.92 -16.22
CA ILE A 850 6.57 -25.46 -17.58
C ILE A 850 7.50 -24.63 -18.49
N PHE A 851 7.34 -23.31 -18.52
CA PHE A 851 8.22 -22.43 -19.31
C PHE A 851 9.69 -22.59 -18.95
N ASP A 852 10.00 -22.61 -17.65
CA ASP A 852 11.37 -22.77 -17.18
C ASP A 852 12.02 -24.09 -17.64
N LYS A 853 11.20 -25.09 -17.99
CA LYS A 853 11.68 -26.37 -18.45
C LYS A 853 11.78 -26.50 -19.96
N ILE A 854 10.83 -25.93 -20.70
CA ILE A 854 10.75 -26.07 -22.16
C ILE A 854 11.57 -25.02 -22.90
N VAL A 855 11.79 -23.84 -22.30
CA VAL A 855 12.63 -22.80 -22.87
C VAL A 855 14.10 -23.12 -22.56
N SER A 856 14.97 -23.05 -23.58
CA SER A 856 16.40 -23.24 -23.41
C SER A 856 16.96 -22.30 -22.35
N TYR A 857 17.73 -22.84 -21.40
CA TYR A 857 18.30 -22.12 -20.25
C TYR A 857 17.27 -21.51 -19.28
N GLY A 858 16.00 -21.93 -19.36
CA GLY A 858 14.90 -21.57 -18.47
C GLY A 858 14.42 -20.12 -18.58
N VAL A 859 13.48 -19.72 -17.73
CA VAL A 859 12.92 -18.35 -17.67
C VAL A 859 12.89 -17.76 -16.26
N LEU A 860 13.07 -18.59 -15.23
CA LEU A 860 12.96 -18.19 -13.83
C LEU A 860 14.32 -17.94 -13.19
N GLU A 861 14.34 -17.00 -12.25
CA GLU A 861 15.44 -16.80 -11.32
C GLU A 861 15.39 -17.78 -10.15
N ASP A 862 16.54 -18.04 -9.53
CA ASP A 862 16.67 -18.93 -8.37
C ASP A 862 15.70 -18.57 -7.23
N ASP A 863 15.52 -17.31 -6.87
CA ASP A 863 14.61 -16.93 -5.77
C ASP A 863 13.14 -17.28 -6.08
N ILE A 864 12.67 -16.98 -7.31
CA ILE A 864 11.31 -17.33 -7.75
C ILE A 864 11.16 -18.85 -7.87
N TYR A 865 12.20 -19.53 -8.36
CA TYR A 865 12.27 -20.99 -8.44
C TYR A 865 12.11 -21.63 -7.06
N GLN A 866 12.88 -21.16 -6.07
CA GLN A 866 12.83 -21.66 -4.70
C GLN A 866 11.48 -21.38 -4.04
N MET A 867 10.91 -20.20 -4.27
CA MET A 867 9.58 -19.83 -3.78
C MET A 867 8.48 -20.77 -4.32
N ILE A 868 8.46 -21.04 -5.63
CA ILE A 868 7.49 -21.95 -6.24
C ILE A 868 7.59 -23.35 -5.62
N ASN A 869 8.82 -23.86 -5.48
CA ASN A 869 9.03 -25.22 -4.99
C ASN A 869 8.68 -25.40 -3.50
N LYS A 870 8.89 -24.37 -2.67
CA LYS A 870 8.55 -24.41 -1.24
C LYS A 870 7.04 -24.47 -0.98
N ASN A 871 6.25 -23.79 -1.82
CA ASN A 871 4.82 -23.56 -1.54
C ASN A 871 3.86 -24.52 -2.26
N CYS A 872 4.27 -25.21 -3.33
CA CYS A 872 3.34 -25.91 -4.23
C CYS A 872 3.55 -27.42 -4.41
N SER A 873 4.53 -28.05 -3.76
CA SER A 873 4.99 -29.43 -4.06
C SER A 873 4.29 -30.55 -3.27
N TYR A 874 3.30 -30.24 -2.42
CA TYR A 874 2.64 -31.22 -1.53
C TYR A 874 1.14 -31.39 -1.76
N LEU A 875 0.65 -30.97 -2.94
CA LEU A 875 -0.77 -31.04 -3.25
C LEU A 875 -1.18 -32.46 -3.69
N PRO A 876 -2.45 -32.86 -3.47
CA PRO A 876 -2.94 -34.14 -3.97
C PRO A 876 -2.91 -34.24 -5.49
N MET A 877 -2.75 -35.46 -6.03
CA MET A 877 -2.71 -35.74 -7.46
C MET A 877 -3.93 -35.18 -8.21
N LYS A 878 -5.12 -35.19 -7.60
CA LYS A 878 -6.36 -34.62 -8.17
C LYS A 878 -6.19 -33.17 -8.62
N ASN A 879 -5.40 -32.37 -7.89
CA ASN A 879 -5.20 -30.95 -8.20
C ASN A 879 -4.36 -30.79 -9.47
N TYR A 880 -3.31 -31.60 -9.64
CA TYR A 880 -2.47 -31.58 -10.85
C TYR A 880 -3.21 -32.12 -12.07
N LEU A 881 -4.01 -33.19 -11.90
CA LEU A 881 -4.87 -33.71 -12.97
C LEU A 881 -5.90 -32.68 -13.41
N GLN A 882 -6.50 -31.95 -12.46
CA GLN A 882 -7.42 -30.87 -12.77
C GLN A 882 -6.73 -29.79 -13.62
N MET A 883 -5.49 -29.39 -13.29
CA MET A 883 -4.74 -28.43 -14.10
C MET A 883 -4.48 -28.94 -15.52
N LEU A 884 -4.07 -30.19 -15.69
CA LEU A 884 -3.86 -30.78 -17.02
C LEU A 884 -5.16 -30.91 -17.82
N ALA A 885 -6.30 -31.14 -17.14
CA ALA A 885 -7.62 -31.17 -17.76
C ALA A 885 -8.12 -29.78 -18.17
N ASP A 886 -7.87 -28.76 -17.34
CA ASP A 886 -8.24 -27.37 -17.60
C ASP A 886 -7.38 -26.75 -18.72
N TYR A 887 -6.13 -27.22 -18.86
CA TYR A 887 -5.15 -26.74 -19.84
C TYR A 887 -4.54 -27.90 -20.68
N PRO A 888 -5.29 -28.49 -21.63
CA PRO A 888 -4.83 -29.63 -22.42
C PRO A 888 -3.56 -29.36 -23.26
N GLU A 889 -3.30 -28.10 -23.59
CA GLU A 889 -2.08 -27.69 -24.29
C GLU A 889 -0.82 -27.88 -23.44
N TRP A 890 -0.93 -27.94 -22.11
CA TRP A 890 0.21 -28.18 -21.21
C TRP A 890 0.74 -29.61 -21.36
N GLU A 891 -0.15 -30.60 -21.56
CA GLU A 891 0.25 -32.00 -21.74
C GLU A 891 1.19 -32.16 -22.95
N ARG A 892 0.93 -31.42 -24.03
CA ARG A 892 1.70 -31.50 -25.28
C ARG A 892 3.12 -30.99 -25.15
N VAL A 893 3.36 -30.06 -24.22
CA VAL A 893 4.67 -29.45 -23.98
C VAL A 893 5.44 -30.13 -22.83
N LEU A 894 4.88 -31.19 -22.23
CA LEU A 894 5.62 -31.99 -21.25
C LEU A 894 6.76 -32.76 -21.92
N ILE A 895 7.94 -32.71 -21.28
CA ILE A 895 9.17 -33.32 -21.77
C ILE A 895 9.64 -34.35 -20.74
N PHE A 896 9.90 -35.57 -21.21
CA PHE A 896 10.40 -36.70 -20.44
C PHE A 896 11.81 -37.07 -20.89
N ASN A 897 12.65 -37.56 -19.98
CA ASN A 897 14.00 -38.02 -20.32
C ASN A 897 14.00 -39.53 -20.51
N SER A 898 14.12 -40.02 -21.74
CA SER A 898 14.32 -41.44 -22.04
C SER A 898 15.81 -41.79 -22.14
N GLU A 899 16.13 -43.07 -22.32
CA GLU A 899 17.50 -43.50 -22.65
C GLU A 899 17.99 -42.99 -24.01
N ALA A 900 17.08 -42.70 -24.94
CA ALA A 900 17.39 -42.15 -26.25
C ALA A 900 17.50 -40.62 -26.27
N GLY A 901 17.20 -39.95 -25.15
CA GLY A 901 17.17 -38.49 -25.03
C GLY A 901 15.81 -37.96 -24.57
N LYS A 902 15.62 -36.65 -24.69
CA LYS A 902 14.36 -35.96 -24.35
C LYS A 902 13.27 -36.36 -25.36
N ILE A 903 12.09 -36.70 -24.87
CA ILE A 903 10.91 -37.06 -25.67
C ILE A 903 9.67 -36.30 -25.18
N THR A 904 8.76 -35.96 -26.10
CA THR A 904 7.46 -35.34 -25.76
C THR A 904 6.44 -36.38 -25.30
N ALA A 905 5.30 -35.91 -24.78
CA ALA A 905 4.16 -36.77 -24.45
C ALA A 905 3.68 -37.62 -25.65
N GLU A 906 3.61 -37.02 -26.85
CA GLU A 906 3.20 -37.71 -28.08
C GLU A 906 4.25 -38.73 -28.58
N GLU A 907 5.53 -38.45 -28.37
CA GLU A 907 6.60 -39.39 -28.69
C GLU A 907 6.64 -40.56 -27.71
N LEU A 908 6.38 -40.30 -26.42
CA LEU A 908 6.25 -41.33 -25.40
C LEU A 908 5.10 -42.29 -25.73
N GLU A 909 3.94 -41.76 -26.10
CA GLU A 909 2.78 -42.58 -26.52
C GLU A 909 3.15 -43.48 -27.71
N ARG A 910 3.77 -42.92 -28.74
CA ARG A 910 4.25 -43.70 -29.91
C ARG A 910 5.24 -44.80 -29.53
N VAL A 911 6.21 -44.50 -28.67
CA VAL A 911 7.20 -45.50 -28.22
C VAL A 911 6.54 -46.63 -27.45
N ILE A 912 5.57 -46.32 -26.59
CA ILE A 912 4.85 -47.34 -25.80
C ILE A 912 3.93 -48.17 -26.70
N ASP A 913 3.25 -47.57 -27.67
CA ASP A 913 2.41 -48.32 -28.62
C ASP A 913 3.24 -49.24 -29.54
N GLU A 914 4.47 -48.86 -29.89
CA GLU A 914 5.37 -49.69 -30.71
C GLU A 914 6.10 -50.80 -29.92
N LYS A 915 6.62 -50.47 -28.73
CA LYS A 915 7.52 -51.36 -27.97
C LYS A 915 6.87 -51.99 -26.73
N GLY A 916 5.69 -51.53 -26.32
CA GLY A 916 4.99 -51.94 -25.10
C GLY A 916 5.57 -51.36 -23.81
N ILE A 917 6.78 -50.80 -23.86
CA ILE A 917 7.55 -50.32 -22.70
C ILE A 917 8.43 -49.13 -23.08
N CYS A 918 8.56 -48.17 -22.17
CA CYS A 918 9.54 -47.09 -22.25
C CYS A 918 10.28 -46.97 -20.92
N VAL A 919 11.61 -46.84 -20.96
CA VAL A 919 12.41 -46.58 -19.76
C VAL A 919 12.76 -45.09 -19.73
N LEU A 920 12.28 -44.43 -18.68
CA LEU A 920 12.59 -43.04 -18.38
C LEU A 920 13.71 -42.96 -17.35
N ASN A 921 14.73 -42.19 -17.68
CA ASN A 921 15.75 -41.77 -16.73
C ASN A 921 15.13 -40.74 -15.78
N PHE A 922 15.63 -40.70 -14.54
CA PHE A 922 15.10 -39.82 -13.48
C PHE A 922 14.68 -38.46 -14.03
N LEU A 923 13.38 -38.17 -13.89
CA LEU A 923 12.71 -37.01 -14.46
C LEU A 923 13.26 -35.73 -13.81
N CYS A 924 14.29 -35.17 -14.45
CA CYS A 924 14.79 -33.81 -14.31
C CYS A 924 15.06 -33.26 -12.89
N ILE A 925 16.35 -33.02 -12.65
CA ILE A 925 17.03 -32.26 -11.58
C ILE A 925 17.32 -33.10 -10.32
N ARG A 926 18.62 -33.36 -10.11
CA ARG A 926 19.16 -34.03 -8.92
C ARG A 926 18.73 -33.28 -7.66
N SER A 927 18.22 -34.05 -6.70
CA SER A 927 18.03 -33.75 -5.27
C SER A 927 16.77 -33.04 -4.77
N GLN A 928 15.90 -32.45 -5.61
CA GLN A 928 14.65 -31.84 -5.11
C GLN A 928 13.45 -32.09 -6.01
N ARG A 929 12.43 -32.78 -5.44
CA ARG A 929 11.09 -32.90 -6.02
C ARG A 929 10.54 -31.48 -6.25
N ASN A 930 10.06 -31.20 -7.46
CA ASN A 930 9.61 -29.87 -7.86
C ASN A 930 8.26 -29.92 -8.59
N LEU A 931 7.60 -28.77 -8.72
CA LEU A 931 6.25 -28.69 -9.25
C LEU A 931 6.09 -29.26 -10.68
N TYR A 932 7.11 -29.10 -11.53
CA TYR A 932 7.10 -29.66 -12.89
C TYR A 932 7.15 -31.19 -12.85
N SER A 933 7.97 -31.76 -11.97
CA SER A 933 8.03 -33.22 -11.80
C SER A 933 6.69 -33.79 -11.32
N GLU A 934 5.96 -33.09 -10.44
CA GLU A 934 4.62 -33.51 -10.01
C GLU A 934 3.62 -33.52 -11.18
N LEU A 935 3.65 -32.52 -12.06
CA LEU A 935 2.83 -32.50 -13.28
C LEU A 935 3.15 -33.67 -14.21
N CYS A 936 4.44 -33.94 -14.45
CA CYS A 936 4.87 -35.09 -15.25
C CYS A 936 4.40 -36.42 -14.64
N PHE A 937 4.55 -36.61 -13.33
CA PHE A 937 4.09 -37.82 -12.67
C PHE A 937 2.57 -37.95 -12.66
N ALA A 938 1.84 -36.84 -12.51
CA ALA A 938 0.38 -36.85 -12.61
C ALA A 938 -0.07 -37.32 -14.00
N TYR A 939 0.50 -36.76 -15.06
CA TYR A 939 0.25 -37.20 -16.43
C TYR A 939 0.59 -38.68 -16.64
N LEU A 940 1.79 -39.10 -16.22
CA LEU A 940 2.24 -40.48 -16.43
C LEU A 940 1.36 -41.48 -15.68
N LYS A 941 1.03 -41.22 -14.41
CA LYS A 941 0.16 -42.10 -13.61
C LYS A 941 -1.30 -42.10 -14.07
N ASN A 942 -1.77 -41.03 -14.69
CA ASN A 942 -3.11 -41.00 -15.25
C ASN A 942 -3.23 -41.92 -16.48
N ASN A 943 -2.20 -41.91 -17.33
CA ASN A 943 -2.24 -42.58 -18.64
C ASN A 943 -1.55 -43.96 -18.67
N TYR A 944 -0.60 -44.22 -17.76
CA TYR A 944 0.30 -45.38 -17.79
C TYR A 944 0.49 -46.01 -16.40
N THR A 945 1.00 -47.24 -16.38
CA THR A 945 1.49 -47.91 -15.16
C THR A 945 2.99 -47.68 -15.04
N LEU A 946 3.45 -47.33 -13.84
CA LEU A 946 4.82 -46.85 -13.57
C LEU A 946 5.50 -47.75 -12.54
N TYR A 947 6.58 -48.41 -12.95
CA TYR A 947 7.43 -49.23 -12.08
C TYR A 947 8.76 -48.52 -11.81
N LEU A 948 9.14 -48.40 -10.53
CA LEU A 948 10.44 -47.88 -10.12
C LEU A 948 11.48 -49.00 -10.08
N ASN A 949 12.58 -48.82 -10.81
CA ASN A 949 13.74 -49.71 -10.85
C ASN A 949 14.96 -49.01 -10.23
N CYS A 950 15.65 -49.69 -9.30
CA CYS A 950 16.87 -49.20 -8.66
C CYS A 950 18.07 -50.05 -9.09
N GLU A 951 18.92 -49.51 -9.97
CA GLU A 951 20.13 -50.20 -10.42
C GLU A 951 21.38 -49.61 -9.76
N LYS A 952 22.35 -50.46 -9.42
CA LYS A 952 23.65 -50.00 -8.90
C LYS A 952 24.49 -49.54 -10.10
N ALA A 953 24.89 -48.27 -10.13
CA ALA A 953 25.73 -47.78 -11.21
C ALA A 953 27.09 -48.50 -11.19
N GLU A 954 27.49 -49.08 -12.32
CA GLU A 954 28.83 -49.66 -12.49
C GLU A 954 29.86 -48.55 -12.20
N HIS A 955 30.71 -48.76 -11.19
CA HIS A 955 31.74 -47.82 -10.72
C HIS A 955 31.28 -46.61 -9.87
N SER A 956 30.03 -46.57 -9.39
CA SER A 956 29.56 -45.52 -8.47
C SER A 956 29.00 -46.08 -7.17
N VAL A 957 29.18 -45.34 -6.05
CA VAL A 957 28.54 -45.64 -4.76
C VAL A 957 27.04 -45.30 -4.76
N PHE A 958 26.57 -44.63 -5.80
CA PHE A 958 25.19 -44.20 -5.99
C PHE A 958 24.41 -45.16 -6.89
N TYR A 959 23.19 -45.48 -6.50
CA TYR A 959 22.22 -46.16 -7.35
C TYR A 959 21.61 -45.17 -8.36
N LEU A 960 21.18 -45.63 -9.52
CA LEU A 960 20.38 -44.87 -10.49
C LEU A 960 18.91 -45.28 -10.35
N GLU A 961 18.01 -44.30 -10.27
CA GLU A 961 16.56 -44.53 -10.31
C GLU A 961 16.08 -44.39 -11.75
N ARG A 962 15.39 -45.42 -12.24
CA ARG A 962 14.77 -45.48 -13.56
C ARG A 962 13.31 -45.83 -13.41
N PHE A 963 12.46 -45.24 -14.25
CA PHE A 963 11.03 -45.53 -14.28
C PHE A 963 10.69 -46.28 -15.54
N THR A 964 10.15 -47.48 -15.38
CA THR A 964 9.58 -48.25 -16.47
C THR A 964 8.11 -47.89 -16.63
N VAL A 965 7.77 -47.36 -17.80
CA VAL A 965 6.41 -46.95 -18.17
C VAL A 965 5.82 -47.99 -19.11
N VAL A 966 4.64 -48.50 -18.78
CA VAL A 966 3.89 -49.48 -19.60
C VAL A 966 2.43 -49.08 -19.72
N LYS A 967 1.74 -49.61 -20.73
CA LYS A 967 0.30 -49.35 -20.94
C LYS A 967 -0.53 -49.92 -19.79
N LYS A 968 -1.50 -49.14 -19.29
CA LYS A 968 -2.42 -49.60 -18.23
C LYS A 968 -3.21 -50.83 -18.66
N GLN A 969 -3.44 -51.75 -17.73
CA GLN A 969 -4.34 -52.88 -17.95
C GLN A 969 -5.79 -52.52 -17.58
N VAL A 970 -6.76 -53.22 -18.17
CA VAL A 970 -8.18 -53.00 -17.88
C VAL A 970 -8.45 -53.39 -16.42
N GLY A 971 -8.69 -52.39 -15.56
CA GLY A 971 -8.90 -52.59 -14.13
C GLY A 971 -7.87 -51.90 -13.22
N ASP A 972 -6.84 -51.25 -13.78
CA ASP A 972 -5.92 -50.37 -13.03
C ASP A 972 -6.69 -49.11 -12.59
N GLU A 973 -7.34 -49.17 -11.43
CA GLU A 973 -7.92 -47.99 -10.80
C GLU A 973 -6.79 -46.99 -10.49
N SER A 974 -7.05 -45.70 -10.76
CA SER A 974 -6.11 -44.61 -10.48
C SER A 974 -5.81 -44.55 -8.99
N ASP A 975 -4.67 -45.09 -8.59
CA ASP A 975 -4.17 -45.02 -7.22
C ASP A 975 -4.19 -43.58 -6.66
N ALA A 976 -4.74 -43.47 -5.45
CA ALA A 976 -4.59 -42.37 -4.52
C ALA A 976 -4.64 -40.94 -5.10
N ALA A 977 -5.83 -40.49 -5.51
CA ALA A 977 -6.12 -39.08 -5.79
C ALA A 977 -5.81 -38.11 -4.62
N VAL A 978 -5.54 -38.64 -3.42
CA VAL A 978 -5.35 -37.90 -2.16
C VAL A 978 -3.87 -37.63 -1.84
N PHE A 979 -2.92 -38.34 -2.45
CA PHE A 979 -1.47 -38.10 -2.26
C PHE A 979 -0.85 -37.32 -3.41
N PRO A 980 0.30 -36.65 -3.20
CA PRO A 980 1.08 -36.07 -4.28
C PRO A 980 1.50 -37.12 -5.34
N PRO A 981 1.56 -36.75 -6.64
CA PRO A 981 1.90 -37.67 -7.73
C PRO A 981 3.20 -38.45 -7.51
N SER A 982 4.25 -37.81 -6.98
CA SER A 982 5.55 -38.45 -6.75
C SER A 982 5.66 -39.24 -5.42
N PHE A 983 4.59 -39.32 -4.63
CA PHE A 983 4.61 -39.85 -3.26
C PHE A 983 5.05 -41.32 -3.22
N CYS A 984 4.37 -42.20 -3.96
CA CYS A 984 4.63 -43.65 -4.03
C CYS A 984 4.63 -44.15 -5.47
N PHE A 985 5.43 -45.17 -5.78
CA PHE A 985 5.43 -45.86 -7.07
C PHE A 985 5.32 -47.37 -6.86
N GLU A 986 4.88 -48.09 -7.88
CA GLU A 986 4.92 -49.55 -7.87
C GLU A 986 6.36 -50.03 -8.09
N PHE A 987 6.68 -51.19 -7.52
CA PHE A 987 8.00 -51.81 -7.66
C PHE A 987 7.88 -53.07 -8.50
N SER A 988 8.85 -53.28 -9.38
CA SER A 988 8.96 -54.55 -10.10
C SER A 988 9.27 -55.68 -9.12
N GLU A 989 8.44 -56.73 -9.10
CA GLU A 989 8.67 -57.93 -8.27
C GLU A 989 9.99 -58.63 -8.61
N ASP A 990 10.43 -58.52 -9.86
CA ASP A 990 11.69 -59.05 -10.37
C ASP A 990 12.88 -58.09 -10.16
N GLY A 991 12.65 -56.94 -9.52
CA GLY A 991 13.66 -55.90 -9.29
C GLY A 991 14.70 -56.30 -8.23
N PRO A 992 15.98 -55.90 -8.41
CA PRO A 992 16.99 -56.13 -7.38
C PRO A 992 16.61 -55.41 -6.09
N ASN A 993 16.53 -56.18 -4.99
CA ASN A 993 16.16 -55.74 -3.64
C ASN A 993 14.66 -55.51 -3.37
N TYR A 994 13.74 -56.10 -4.15
CA TYR A 994 12.29 -56.01 -3.89
C TYR A 994 11.90 -56.32 -2.43
N ASP A 995 12.45 -57.37 -1.83
CA ASP A 995 12.17 -57.73 -0.43
C ASP A 995 12.66 -56.68 0.60
N MET A 996 13.79 -56.02 0.31
CA MET A 996 14.28 -54.91 1.13
C MET A 996 13.32 -53.73 1.01
N VAL A 997 13.02 -53.33 -0.22
CA VAL A 997 12.13 -52.23 -0.58
C VAL A 997 10.75 -52.38 0.07
N LYS A 998 10.19 -53.60 0.07
CA LYS A 998 8.90 -53.94 0.69
C LYS A 998 8.81 -53.60 2.17
N ASN A 999 9.94 -53.64 2.88
CA ASN A 999 9.99 -53.40 4.33
C ASN A 999 10.37 -51.95 4.69
N CYS A 1000 11.04 -51.22 3.80
CA CYS A 1000 11.41 -49.83 4.04
C CYS A 1000 10.21 -48.87 3.85
N ILE A 1001 10.14 -47.79 4.62
CA ILE A 1001 9.17 -46.71 4.41
C ILE A 1001 9.58 -45.77 3.27
N LYS A 1002 10.87 -45.43 3.19
CA LYS A 1002 11.42 -44.44 2.27
C LYS A 1002 12.66 -45.01 1.58
N ILE A 1003 12.68 -45.00 0.25
CA ILE A 1003 13.81 -45.43 -0.57
C ILE A 1003 14.29 -44.23 -1.35
N LYS A 1004 15.52 -43.78 -1.07
CA LYS A 1004 16.14 -42.53 -1.58
C LYS A 1004 15.24 -41.30 -1.43
N THR A 1005 14.27 -41.14 -2.32
CA THR A 1005 13.34 -40.00 -2.41
C THR A 1005 11.89 -40.41 -2.62
N HIS A 1006 11.48 -41.68 -2.46
CA HIS A 1006 10.08 -42.14 -2.67
C HIS A 1006 9.57 -42.99 -1.50
N CYS A 1007 8.27 -42.96 -1.23
CA CYS A 1007 7.65 -43.79 -0.20
C CYS A 1007 7.20 -45.13 -0.77
N ASN A 1008 7.36 -46.21 0.00
CA ASN A 1008 6.86 -47.51 -0.39
C ASN A 1008 5.35 -47.62 -0.11
N LYS A 1009 4.54 -47.84 -1.16
CA LYS A 1009 3.08 -48.00 -1.04
C LYS A 1009 2.68 -49.18 -0.14
N GLU A 1010 3.50 -50.23 -0.12
CA GLU A 1010 3.22 -51.44 0.65
C GLU A 1010 3.50 -51.31 2.15
N HIS A 1011 4.21 -50.26 2.56
CA HIS A 1011 4.59 -50.05 3.96
C HIS A 1011 3.36 -49.79 4.85
N ARG A 1012 3.37 -50.38 6.06
CA ARG A 1012 2.24 -50.34 7.01
C ARG A 1012 1.74 -48.93 7.34
N LEU A 1013 2.66 -47.97 7.48
CA LEU A 1013 2.30 -46.57 7.73
C LEU A 1013 1.63 -45.93 6.51
N VAL A 1014 2.13 -46.21 5.31
CA VAL A 1014 1.58 -45.61 4.08
C VAL A 1014 0.17 -46.13 3.80
N LYS A 1015 -0.06 -47.45 3.93
CA LYS A 1015 -1.41 -48.04 3.85
C LYS A 1015 -2.39 -47.46 4.87
N PHE A 1016 -1.90 -47.18 6.08
CA PHE A 1016 -2.71 -46.52 7.10
C PHE A 1016 -3.09 -45.09 6.68
N LEU A 1017 -2.12 -44.30 6.19
CA LEU A 1017 -2.37 -42.95 5.73
C LEU A 1017 -3.33 -42.93 4.53
N GLU A 1018 -3.20 -43.87 3.59
CA GLU A 1018 -4.06 -44.00 2.42
C GLU A 1018 -5.52 -44.21 2.83
N LYS A 1019 -5.76 -45.23 3.68
CA LYS A 1019 -7.09 -45.60 4.16
C LYS A 1019 -7.80 -44.47 4.92
N ASN A 1020 -7.03 -43.63 5.62
CA ASN A 1020 -7.57 -42.59 6.51
C ASN A 1020 -7.39 -41.16 5.98
N SER A 1021 -6.87 -41.02 4.75
CA SER A 1021 -6.44 -39.75 4.16
C SER A 1021 -7.52 -38.67 4.19
N LYS A 1022 -8.75 -38.99 3.81
CA LYS A 1022 -9.89 -38.05 3.82
C LYS A 1022 -10.19 -37.48 5.21
N ILE A 1023 -10.21 -38.33 6.24
CA ILE A 1023 -10.48 -37.89 7.62
C ILE A 1023 -9.31 -37.04 8.14
N LEU A 1024 -8.07 -37.39 7.80
CA LEU A 1024 -6.88 -36.63 8.18
C LEU A 1024 -6.84 -35.26 7.51
N GLU A 1025 -7.21 -35.18 6.22
CA GLU A 1025 -7.33 -33.93 5.46
C GLU A 1025 -8.44 -33.03 6.03
N ASP A 1026 -9.61 -33.60 6.34
CA ASP A 1026 -10.77 -32.84 6.81
C ASP A 1026 -10.66 -32.40 8.29
N LYS A 1027 -10.21 -33.29 9.19
CA LYS A 1027 -10.20 -33.02 10.64
C LYS A 1027 -8.88 -32.41 11.15
N VAL A 1028 -7.74 -32.71 10.52
CA VAL A 1028 -6.40 -32.30 11.01
C VAL A 1028 -5.44 -31.89 9.87
N PRO A 1029 -5.85 -30.96 8.97
CA PRO A 1029 -5.09 -30.62 7.76
C PRO A 1029 -3.64 -30.19 8.04
N GLY A 1030 -3.39 -29.45 9.13
CA GLY A 1030 -2.03 -29.01 9.48
C GLY A 1030 -1.07 -30.14 9.84
N LEU A 1031 -1.54 -31.15 10.59
CA LEU A 1031 -0.73 -32.33 10.92
C LEU A 1031 -0.60 -33.27 9.71
N TRP A 1032 -1.64 -33.37 8.90
CA TRP A 1032 -1.63 -34.11 7.64
C TRP A 1032 -0.55 -33.58 6.68
N HIS A 1033 -0.54 -32.28 6.41
CA HIS A 1033 0.45 -31.67 5.52
C HIS A 1033 1.88 -31.76 6.07
N LYS A 1034 2.07 -31.63 7.40
CA LYS A 1034 3.38 -31.87 8.02
C LYS A 1034 3.82 -33.32 7.88
N MET A 1035 2.92 -34.29 8.07
CA MET A 1035 3.23 -35.72 7.88
C MET A 1035 3.70 -35.99 6.45
N LEU A 1036 2.98 -35.48 5.45
CA LEU A 1036 3.38 -35.61 4.05
C LEU A 1036 4.73 -34.94 3.78
N SER A 1037 4.94 -33.73 4.30
CA SER A 1037 6.20 -33.00 4.15
C SER A 1037 7.39 -33.76 4.75
N PHE A 1038 7.26 -34.32 5.96
CA PHE A 1038 8.33 -35.11 6.58
C PHE A 1038 8.64 -36.38 5.78
N LEU A 1039 7.60 -37.14 5.42
CA LEU A 1039 7.76 -38.33 4.57
C LEU A 1039 8.45 -38.01 3.24
N MET A 1040 8.16 -36.86 2.65
CA MET A 1040 8.76 -36.43 1.39
C MET A 1040 10.18 -35.87 1.54
N ASN A 1041 10.48 -35.11 2.59
CA ASN A 1041 11.73 -34.32 2.68
C ASN A 1041 12.78 -34.88 3.65
N GLU A 1042 12.41 -35.66 4.67
CA GLU A 1042 13.33 -36.09 5.73
C GLU A 1042 13.84 -37.53 5.54
N TYR A 1043 14.99 -37.87 6.12
CA TYR A 1043 15.58 -39.21 6.01
C TYR A 1043 16.28 -39.62 7.31
N GLY A 1044 16.59 -40.93 7.42
CA GLY A 1044 17.30 -41.48 8.57
C GLY A 1044 16.53 -41.32 9.88
N THR A 1045 17.28 -41.04 10.96
CA THR A 1045 16.75 -40.91 12.33
C THR A 1045 15.85 -39.70 12.51
N THR A 1046 16.04 -38.62 11.74
CA THR A 1046 15.17 -37.43 11.76
C THR A 1046 13.76 -37.79 11.35
N LEU A 1047 13.60 -38.52 10.23
CA LEU A 1047 12.30 -38.98 9.75
C LEU A 1047 11.56 -39.81 10.80
N VAL A 1048 12.26 -40.76 11.44
CA VAL A 1048 11.69 -41.61 12.50
C VAL A 1048 11.16 -40.75 13.64
N ARG A 1049 11.97 -39.79 14.11
CA ARG A 1049 11.59 -38.90 15.21
C ARG A 1049 10.35 -38.09 14.87
N ASP A 1050 10.37 -37.40 13.73
CA ASP A 1050 9.37 -36.37 13.42
C ASP A 1050 8.03 -36.98 12.98
N VAL A 1051 8.04 -38.11 12.28
CA VAL A 1051 6.82 -38.91 12.02
C VAL A 1051 6.22 -39.45 13.32
N ASN A 1052 7.04 -40.01 14.23
CA ASN A 1052 6.56 -40.54 15.50
C ASN A 1052 6.00 -39.45 16.42
N LEU A 1053 6.51 -38.22 16.35
CA LEU A 1053 5.94 -37.06 17.04
C LEU A 1053 4.53 -36.75 16.53
N ILE A 1054 4.33 -36.71 15.20
CA ILE A 1054 2.99 -36.49 14.64
C ILE A 1054 2.04 -37.63 15.03
N LEU A 1055 2.46 -38.89 14.96
CA LEU A 1055 1.63 -40.03 15.37
C LEU A 1055 1.20 -39.93 16.84
N ASN A 1056 2.09 -39.46 17.73
CA ASN A 1056 1.76 -39.19 19.13
C ASN A 1056 0.75 -38.05 19.28
N ASP A 1057 0.86 -36.98 18.48
CA ASP A 1057 -0.08 -35.86 18.54
C ASP A 1057 -1.45 -36.25 17.99
N LEU A 1058 -1.51 -37.00 16.88
CA LEU A 1058 -2.76 -37.57 16.36
C LEU A 1058 -3.46 -38.46 17.39
N ARG A 1059 -2.69 -39.25 18.16
CA ARG A 1059 -3.22 -40.11 19.23
C ARG A 1059 -3.88 -39.33 20.38
N LYS A 1060 -3.50 -38.07 20.61
CA LYS A 1060 -4.07 -37.22 21.68
C LYS A 1060 -5.38 -36.54 21.27
N ILE A 1061 -5.73 -36.53 19.99
CA ILE A 1061 -6.92 -35.87 19.47
C ILE A 1061 -8.11 -36.82 19.64
N THR A 1062 -8.97 -36.55 20.63
CA THR A 1062 -10.09 -37.42 21.01
C THR A 1062 -11.14 -37.58 19.91
N ASP A 1063 -11.28 -36.58 19.03
CA ASP A 1063 -12.34 -36.53 18.01
C ASP A 1063 -11.92 -37.15 16.66
N LEU A 1064 -10.71 -37.70 16.58
CA LEU A 1064 -10.12 -38.15 15.31
C LEU A 1064 -10.75 -39.45 14.77
N GLU A 1065 -11.50 -40.22 15.57
CA GLU A 1065 -12.20 -41.48 15.19
C GLU A 1065 -11.33 -42.54 14.46
N ILE A 1066 -10.01 -42.37 14.44
CA ILE A 1066 -9.05 -43.28 13.81
C ILE A 1066 -8.12 -43.84 14.90
N PRO A 1067 -8.08 -45.16 15.13
CA PRO A 1067 -7.15 -45.75 16.08
C PRO A 1067 -5.71 -45.68 15.54
N ILE A 1068 -4.78 -45.17 16.36
CA ILE A 1068 -3.33 -45.13 16.05
C ILE A 1068 -2.62 -46.25 16.84
N PRO A 1069 -2.52 -47.49 16.31
CA PRO A 1069 -1.86 -48.59 17.02
C PRO A 1069 -0.34 -48.41 17.11
N ASP A 1070 0.29 -49.02 18.13
CA ASP A 1070 1.76 -48.95 18.35
C ASP A 1070 2.56 -49.50 17.15
N SER A 1071 1.97 -50.41 16.37
CA SER A 1071 2.58 -50.95 15.17
C SER A 1071 2.85 -49.90 14.08
N LEU A 1072 2.25 -48.70 14.15
CA LEU A 1072 2.52 -47.63 13.16
C LEU A 1072 3.79 -46.84 13.46
N PHE A 1073 4.33 -46.92 14.67
CA PHE A 1073 5.52 -46.19 15.04
C PHE A 1073 6.73 -46.75 14.30
N LEU A 1074 7.55 -45.84 13.80
CA LEU A 1074 8.74 -46.14 13.02
C LEU A 1074 9.91 -46.48 13.93
N SER A 1075 10.77 -47.36 13.44
CA SER A 1075 12.07 -47.74 13.99
C SER A 1075 13.17 -47.47 12.96
N GLU A 1076 14.44 -47.52 13.36
CA GLU A 1076 15.56 -47.38 12.41
C GLU A 1076 15.54 -48.46 11.32
N ALA A 1077 15.03 -49.66 11.62
CA ALA A 1077 14.88 -50.75 10.66
C ALA A 1077 13.82 -50.48 9.58
N ASP A 1078 12.90 -49.53 9.79
CA ASP A 1078 11.95 -49.12 8.76
C ASP A 1078 12.58 -48.15 7.75
N VAL A 1079 13.77 -47.59 8.04
CA VAL A 1079 14.49 -46.63 7.18
C VAL A 1079 15.69 -47.25 6.47
N ILE A 1080 16.22 -48.35 7.01
CA ILE A 1080 17.23 -49.22 6.39
C ILE A 1080 16.53 -50.13 5.38
#